data_AF-A0A0N0N2E5-F1
#
_entry.id   AF-A0A0N0N2E5-F1
#
_cell.length_a   1.000
_cell.length_b   1.000
_cell.length_c   1.000
_cell.angle_alpha   90.00
_cell.angle_beta   90.00
_cell.angle_gamma   90.00
#
_symmetry.space_group_name_H-M   'P 1'
#
loop_
_entity.id
_entity.type
_entity.pdbx_description
1 polymer ?
#
loop_
_entity_poly.entity_id
_entity_poly.type
_entity_poly.pdbx_seq_one_letter_code
_entity_poly.pdbx_strand_id
1 'polypeptide(L)'
;MSEHEDVHIVHRANEPLVIPPDSVESLRLDPRAHAAVVVGTVVGDDELDDLVAALEPVRGKLLRSGASLLHLVMAYGALDTETDPSAARRLCERWGVDVVAPSGAAVLVPGGTLFSPDGPSGEGGWWFFSPGHVPKRLGARYPTPPWERAVERLQDVVAEGHVAQQVPAGLLLQPAEAPAEDVDALRFAVPVDPAGPAVLVGVSGSSPVSSDAVASVLAALPGPIRRTTTLLPGDGRDLLATGQDVADALGIGIRVSTGLPVLLADDPAQSAPRRTLLVDTDGTPSWQPFVDIVTCFPAQDGIAPPPRLEVWRAPIPGMQETADPGVVLLDDTWQAVLTRAGMRVERRGVRTPLLEERPVDSQVMAVELGAPGAALDATAWPALERLFTHLPTDMRERVMIQVHGEHSAEDLKALRRIAVRHELALAPHGWRSTETAGALPPAPVAGTAAPGAPARPAPGLMPTPVPLSPSAVVSSPIPQSLSPAAPAGLPEETPVLGIPSPAPALSPAAPESEPEPEAPAVREPVLYPPLPAGGPPRPLMTSSGPHASDPRYRSSTTDGGDGRTGRPETPAPAVEPEATPAAEPEATATAEETGVTFPATPDGTLHEVTRRPAPTPRRSTPAEHALLRAYLGGEWDRHVAAVQRALTHFPGLRSGNAEPEITADLAAVHAF
;
A
#
# COMPACT_ATOMS: atom_id res chain seq x y z
N MET A 1 2.51 -26.25 26.37
CA MET A 1 3.09 -26.52 25.03
C MET A 1 2.10 -27.37 24.25
N SER A 2 1.64 -26.88 23.11
CA SER A 2 0.87 -27.63 22.11
C SER A 2 1.72 -27.86 20.86
N GLU A 3 1.31 -28.81 20.02
CA GLU A 3 2.05 -29.26 18.85
C GLU A 3 1.10 -29.45 17.67
N HIS A 4 1.44 -28.85 16.54
CA HIS A 4 0.69 -28.91 15.29
C HIS A 4 1.67 -29.08 14.14
N GLU A 5 1.91 -30.33 13.70
CA GLU A 5 2.61 -30.68 12.44
C GLU A 5 3.82 -29.76 12.15
N ASP A 6 4.91 -30.00 12.89
CA ASP A 6 6.20 -29.30 12.85
C ASP A 6 6.22 -27.84 13.35
N VAL A 7 5.08 -27.31 13.82
CA VAL A 7 5.01 -26.09 14.62
C VAL A 7 4.80 -26.42 16.10
N HIS A 8 5.70 -25.95 16.96
CA HIS A 8 5.59 -26.08 18.41
C HIS A 8 5.19 -24.74 19.04
N ILE A 9 4.11 -24.74 19.82
CA ILE A 9 3.62 -23.54 20.51
C ILE A 9 3.93 -23.68 22.00
N VAL A 10 4.89 -22.90 22.48
CA VAL A 10 5.15 -22.74 23.92
C VAL A 10 4.34 -21.54 24.41
N HIS A 11 3.67 -21.73 25.53
CA HIS A 11 2.86 -20.73 26.21
C HIS A 11 3.06 -20.90 27.71
N ARG A 12 2.91 -19.81 28.49
CA ARG A 12 2.97 -19.89 29.95
C ARG A 12 1.84 -20.80 30.47
N ALA A 13 2.07 -21.45 31.60
CA ALA A 13 1.17 -22.49 32.13
C ALA A 13 -0.27 -22.01 32.43
N ASN A 14 -0.46 -20.71 32.65
CA ASN A 14 -1.75 -20.09 33.00
C ASN A 14 -2.37 -19.25 31.87
N GLU A 15 -1.67 -19.05 30.75
CA GLU A 15 -2.12 -18.23 29.62
C GLU A 15 -1.90 -19.00 28.31
N PRO A 16 -2.91 -19.74 27.82
CA PRO A 16 -2.82 -20.39 26.52
C PRO A 16 -2.82 -19.33 25.42
N LEU A 17 -1.71 -19.25 24.67
CA LEU A 17 -1.63 -18.38 23.50
C LEU A 17 -2.55 -18.93 22.40
N VAL A 18 -3.66 -18.24 22.14
CA VAL A 18 -4.60 -18.60 21.08
C VAL A 18 -4.07 -18.09 19.74
N ILE A 19 -3.20 -18.89 19.12
CA ILE A 19 -2.80 -18.69 17.73
C ILE A 19 -3.92 -19.26 16.83
N PRO A 20 -4.48 -18.50 15.87
CA PRO A 20 -5.42 -19.04 14.89
C PRO A 20 -4.82 -20.20 14.09
N PRO A 21 -5.59 -21.22 13.68
CA PRO A 21 -5.08 -22.33 12.87
C PRO A 21 -4.39 -21.88 11.58
N ASP A 22 -4.97 -20.90 10.87
CA ASP A 22 -4.39 -20.32 9.64
C ASP A 22 -3.02 -19.67 9.90
N SER A 23 -2.83 -19.09 11.09
CA SER A 23 -1.55 -18.50 11.50
C SER A 23 -0.47 -19.57 11.68
N VAL A 24 -0.84 -20.78 12.14
CA VAL A 24 0.07 -21.92 12.26
C VAL A 24 0.43 -22.47 10.87
N GLU A 25 -0.51 -22.57 9.94
CA GLU A 25 -0.22 -22.97 8.56
C GLU A 25 0.62 -21.92 7.83
N SER A 26 0.33 -20.65 8.04
CA SER A 26 1.07 -19.50 7.50
C SER A 26 2.53 -19.45 8.00
N LEU A 27 2.84 -20.04 9.15
CA LEU A 27 4.19 -20.19 9.70
C LEU A 27 4.98 -21.37 9.10
N ARG A 28 4.38 -22.18 8.21
CA ARG A 28 5.04 -23.31 7.54
C ARG A 28 5.96 -22.86 6.43
N LEU A 29 7.17 -22.49 6.84
CA LEU A 29 8.34 -22.45 5.98
C LEU A 29 8.73 -23.89 5.57
N ASP A 30 9.51 -24.06 4.49
CA ASP A 30 9.79 -25.38 3.86
C ASP A 30 10.05 -26.49 4.92
N PRO A 31 9.08 -27.41 5.13
CA PRO A 31 9.11 -28.34 6.26
C PRO A 31 10.22 -29.40 6.14
N ARG A 32 10.96 -29.43 5.03
CA ARG A 32 12.09 -30.35 4.83
C ARG A 32 13.44 -29.82 5.34
N ALA A 33 13.51 -28.54 5.72
CA ALA A 33 14.76 -27.89 6.16
C ALA A 33 14.64 -27.17 7.52
N HIS A 34 13.44 -27.06 8.06
CA HIS A 34 13.09 -26.11 9.12
C HIS A 34 12.17 -26.74 10.18
N ALA A 35 12.21 -26.23 11.41
CA ALA A 35 11.07 -26.33 12.32
C ALA A 35 10.80 -24.99 12.99
N ALA A 36 9.51 -24.68 13.15
CA ALA A 36 9.06 -23.43 13.74
C ALA A 36 8.66 -23.64 15.21
N VAL A 37 9.17 -22.76 16.07
CA VAL A 37 8.82 -22.71 17.49
C VAL A 37 8.30 -21.31 17.78
N VAL A 38 7.00 -21.23 18.03
CA VAL A 38 6.37 -20.00 18.51
C VAL A 38 6.40 -20.03 20.03
N VAL A 39 6.96 -18.98 20.62
CA VAL A 39 7.05 -18.85 22.08
C VAL A 39 6.27 -17.61 22.48
N GLY A 40 5.15 -17.83 23.17
CA GLY A 40 4.44 -16.78 23.89
C GLY A 40 5.34 -16.15 24.95
N THR A 41 5.17 -14.84 25.16
CA THR A 41 6.05 -13.95 25.93
C THR A 41 6.75 -14.58 27.15
N VAL A 42 8.09 -14.46 27.14
CA VAL A 42 8.96 -14.77 28.29
C VAL A 42 9.47 -13.44 28.85
N VAL A 43 9.47 -13.30 30.18
CA VAL A 43 9.83 -12.05 30.86
C VAL A 43 10.79 -12.34 32.01
N GLY A 44 12.08 -12.45 31.67
CA GLY A 44 13.19 -12.55 32.63
C GLY A 44 14.13 -13.74 32.40
N ASP A 45 15.34 -13.64 32.95
CA ASP A 45 16.45 -14.56 32.65
C ASP A 45 16.24 -15.96 33.27
N ASP A 46 15.67 -16.02 34.48
CA ASP A 46 15.28 -17.29 35.13
C ASP A 46 14.27 -18.07 34.27
N GLU A 47 13.35 -17.36 33.59
CA GLU A 47 12.37 -17.97 32.70
C GLU A 47 12.99 -18.44 31.36
N LEU A 48 14.18 -17.96 31.00
CA LEU A 48 14.87 -18.37 29.77
C LEU A 48 15.52 -19.74 29.91
N ASP A 49 16.12 -20.07 31.05
CA ASP A 49 16.60 -21.44 31.30
C ASP A 49 15.43 -22.43 31.41
N ASP A 50 14.30 -22.01 32.01
CA ASP A 50 13.04 -22.78 31.99
C ASP A 50 12.49 -22.96 30.56
N LEU A 51 12.53 -21.93 29.71
CA LEU A 51 12.16 -22.03 28.29
C LEU A 51 13.06 -23.06 27.56
N VAL A 52 14.38 -22.95 27.72
CA VAL A 52 15.34 -23.86 27.09
C VAL A 52 15.10 -25.29 27.56
N ALA A 53 14.82 -25.51 28.85
CA ALA A 53 14.46 -26.82 29.39
C ALA A 53 13.13 -27.34 28.83
N ALA A 54 12.11 -26.49 28.72
CA ALA A 54 10.81 -26.82 28.14
C ALA A 54 10.88 -27.17 26.65
N LEU A 55 11.86 -26.61 25.93
CA LEU A 55 12.10 -26.84 24.51
C LEU A 55 13.02 -28.03 24.20
N GLU A 56 13.69 -28.63 25.17
CA GLU A 56 14.58 -29.79 24.93
C GLU A 56 13.88 -31.00 24.24
N PRO A 57 12.58 -31.30 24.46
CA PRO A 57 11.84 -32.28 23.65
C PRO A 57 11.74 -31.93 22.16
N VAL A 58 11.70 -30.63 21.81
CA VAL A 58 11.69 -30.12 20.43
C VAL A 58 13.06 -30.31 19.79
N ARG A 59 14.15 -30.00 20.50
CA ARG A 59 15.53 -30.32 20.06
C ARG A 59 15.67 -31.80 19.68
N GLY A 60 15.12 -32.69 20.50
CA GLY A 60 15.11 -34.12 20.20
C GLY A 60 14.36 -34.48 18.91
N LYS A 61 13.33 -33.72 18.52
CA LYS A 61 12.60 -33.90 17.25
C LYS A 61 13.36 -33.31 16.07
N LEU A 62 13.84 -32.07 16.17
CA LEU A 62 14.71 -31.39 15.20
C LEU A 62 15.87 -32.30 14.73
N LEU A 63 16.61 -32.87 15.68
CA LEU A 63 17.73 -33.77 15.39
C LEU A 63 17.33 -35.09 14.71
N ARG A 64 16.07 -35.53 14.84
CA ARG A 64 15.54 -36.73 14.18
C ARG A 64 14.93 -36.43 12.81
N SER A 65 14.37 -35.24 12.58
CA SER A 65 13.91 -34.80 11.26
C SER A 65 15.07 -34.37 10.36
N GLY A 66 16.22 -34.00 10.95
CA GLY A 66 17.38 -33.49 10.24
C GLY A 66 17.31 -32.00 9.94
N ALA A 67 16.35 -31.28 10.54
CA ALA A 67 16.24 -29.83 10.41
C ALA A 67 17.43 -29.14 11.10
N SER A 68 18.11 -28.27 10.36
CA SER A 68 19.30 -27.53 10.83
C SER A 68 18.98 -26.11 11.29
N LEU A 69 17.78 -25.60 10.99
CA LEU A 69 17.34 -24.25 11.31
C LEU A 69 16.09 -24.26 12.21
N LEU A 70 16.17 -23.51 13.31
CA LEU A 70 15.10 -23.19 14.23
C LEU A 70 14.55 -21.78 13.95
N HIS A 71 13.25 -21.66 13.69
CA HIS A 71 12.57 -20.36 13.69
C HIS A 71 11.98 -20.09 15.06
N LEU A 72 12.59 -19.20 15.83
CA LEU A 72 12.13 -18.76 17.15
C LEU A 72 11.26 -17.50 16.99
N VAL A 73 9.95 -17.70 16.88
CA VAL A 73 8.98 -16.59 16.84
C VAL A 73 8.66 -16.19 18.28
N MET A 74 9.51 -15.31 18.83
CA MET A 74 9.43 -14.78 20.19
C MET A 74 9.82 -13.31 20.16
N ALA A 75 8.96 -12.41 20.67
CA ALA A 75 9.30 -10.98 20.76
C ALA A 75 10.59 -10.79 21.58
N TYR A 76 11.49 -9.94 21.07
CA TYR A 76 12.83 -9.69 21.63
C TYR A 76 13.76 -10.92 21.70
N GLY A 77 13.44 -12.03 21.01
CA GLY A 77 14.21 -13.28 21.07
C GLY A 77 15.65 -13.19 20.54
N ALA A 78 15.96 -12.16 19.74
CA ALA A 78 17.30 -11.84 19.25
C ALA A 78 17.99 -10.67 19.97
N LEU A 79 17.37 -10.08 21.01
CA LEU A 79 17.90 -8.91 21.71
C LEU A 79 19.06 -9.31 22.63
N ASP A 80 20.29 -9.24 22.14
CA ASP A 80 21.50 -9.32 22.98
C ASP A 80 21.59 -8.06 23.87
N THR A 81 21.95 -8.22 25.14
CA THR A 81 22.26 -7.11 26.05
C THR A 81 23.77 -7.04 26.32
N GLU A 82 24.28 -5.94 26.89
CA GLU A 82 25.70 -5.81 27.23
C GLU A 82 26.22 -6.93 28.16
N THR A 83 25.34 -7.47 29.01
CA THR A 83 25.68 -8.47 30.03
C THR A 83 25.22 -9.88 29.70
N ASP A 84 24.29 -10.06 28.76
CA ASP A 84 23.67 -11.35 28.49
C ASP A 84 23.33 -11.58 26.99
N PRO A 85 23.82 -12.67 26.36
CA PRO A 85 23.35 -13.09 25.04
C PRO A 85 21.85 -13.43 25.01
N SER A 86 21.20 -13.09 23.90
CA SER A 86 19.80 -13.36 23.62
C SER A 86 19.41 -14.83 23.70
N ALA A 87 18.11 -15.08 23.84
CA ALA A 87 17.52 -16.43 23.81
C ALA A 87 17.92 -17.21 22.54
N ALA A 88 17.85 -16.57 21.37
CA ALA A 88 18.24 -17.17 20.11
C ALA A 88 19.73 -17.58 20.10
N ARG A 89 20.61 -16.70 20.59
CA ARG A 89 22.06 -16.97 20.68
C ARG A 89 22.38 -18.08 21.67
N ARG A 90 21.76 -18.07 22.85
CA ARG A 90 21.88 -19.13 23.86
C ARG A 90 21.42 -20.49 23.33
N LEU A 91 20.28 -20.55 22.63
CA LEU A 91 19.76 -21.77 21.99
C LEU A 91 20.68 -22.27 20.87
N CYS A 92 21.11 -21.36 19.98
CA CYS A 92 22.03 -21.62 18.87
C CYS A 92 23.31 -22.33 19.35
N GLU A 93 24.03 -21.73 20.30
CA GLU A 93 25.29 -22.28 20.82
C GLU A 93 25.07 -23.57 21.64
N ARG A 94 24.01 -23.65 22.45
CA ARG A 94 23.74 -24.82 23.31
C ARG A 94 23.29 -26.06 22.53
N TRP A 95 22.58 -25.87 21.43
CA TRP A 95 22.05 -26.97 20.63
C TRP A 95 22.90 -27.32 19.41
N GLY A 96 23.71 -26.38 18.90
CA GLY A 96 24.52 -26.56 17.70
C GLY A 96 23.69 -26.49 16.42
N VAL A 97 22.64 -25.66 16.39
CA VAL A 97 21.75 -25.46 15.25
C VAL A 97 21.69 -23.98 14.89
N ASP A 98 21.37 -23.65 13.64
CA ASP A 98 21.10 -22.27 13.26
C ASP A 98 19.76 -21.81 13.87
N VAL A 99 19.66 -20.53 14.23
CA VAL A 99 18.43 -19.93 14.79
C VAL A 99 18.09 -18.62 14.08
N VAL A 100 16.82 -18.41 13.78
CA VAL A 100 16.28 -17.12 13.32
C VAL A 100 15.28 -16.60 14.33
N ALA A 101 15.45 -15.36 14.79
CA ALA A 101 14.60 -14.71 15.78
C ALA A 101 14.49 -13.19 15.55
N PRO A 102 13.45 -12.50 16.07
CA PRO A 102 13.29 -11.06 15.96
C PRO A 102 13.92 -10.33 17.16
N SER A 103 14.51 -9.15 16.90
CA SER A 103 15.07 -8.25 17.93
C SER A 103 13.99 -7.39 18.59
N GLY A 104 12.92 -7.05 17.87
CA GLY A 104 11.78 -6.30 18.38
C GLY A 104 10.54 -7.17 18.61
N ALA A 105 9.37 -6.55 18.52
CA ALA A 105 8.09 -7.25 18.44
C ALA A 105 8.06 -8.22 17.24
N ALA A 106 7.23 -9.25 17.31
CA ALA A 106 7.02 -10.22 16.24
C ALA A 106 5.56 -10.16 15.78
N VAL A 107 5.29 -9.47 14.67
CA VAL A 107 3.97 -9.33 14.06
C VAL A 107 3.82 -10.41 12.99
N LEU A 108 2.80 -11.26 13.10
CA LEU A 108 2.44 -12.17 12.02
C LEU A 108 1.53 -11.45 11.04
N VAL A 109 2.02 -11.30 9.81
CA VAL A 109 1.31 -10.63 8.72
C VAL A 109 0.42 -11.66 8.02
N PRO A 110 -0.80 -11.29 7.60
CA PRO A 110 -1.59 -12.14 6.72
C PRO A 110 -0.78 -12.58 5.48
N GLY A 111 -0.84 -13.88 5.16
CA GLY A 111 -0.02 -14.48 4.11
C GLY A 111 1.31 -15.07 4.59
N GLY A 112 1.55 -15.13 5.90
CA GLY A 112 2.64 -15.93 6.49
C GLY A 112 4.03 -15.31 6.48
N THR A 113 4.12 -14.03 6.10
CA THR A 113 5.34 -13.28 6.39
C THR A 113 5.30 -12.79 7.84
N LEU A 114 6.44 -12.82 8.48
CA LEU A 114 6.67 -12.24 9.80
C LEU A 114 7.33 -10.87 9.65
N PHE A 115 6.86 -9.90 10.42
CA PHE A 115 7.39 -8.54 10.44
C PHE A 115 7.85 -8.20 11.86
N SER A 116 9.01 -7.56 11.97
CA SER A 116 9.53 -7.07 13.25
C SER A 116 9.86 -5.59 13.09
N PRO A 117 8.96 -4.68 13.51
CA PRO A 117 9.18 -3.25 13.43
C PRO A 117 10.31 -2.80 14.37
N ASP A 118 10.93 -1.69 14.02
CA ASP A 118 11.78 -0.94 14.95
C ASP A 118 10.92 -0.44 16.13
N GLY A 119 11.48 -0.50 17.34
CA GLY A 119 10.75 -0.21 18.57
C GLY A 119 11.45 0.81 19.47
N PRO A 120 10.78 1.29 20.54
CA PRO A 120 11.38 2.24 21.48
C PRO A 120 12.66 1.73 22.16
N SER A 121 12.86 0.41 22.17
CA SER A 121 13.99 -0.28 22.80
C SER A 121 15.18 -0.54 21.87
N GLY A 122 15.08 -0.20 20.58
CA GLY A 122 16.19 -0.37 19.61
C GLY A 122 15.74 -0.82 18.23
N GLU A 123 16.73 -1.10 17.38
CA GLU A 123 16.53 -1.64 16.03
C GLU A 123 15.77 -2.97 16.07
N GLY A 124 14.71 -3.03 15.27
CA GLY A 124 13.91 -4.23 15.07
C GLY A 124 14.52 -5.14 14.01
N GLY A 125 13.66 -6.00 13.50
CA GLY A 125 14.01 -6.94 12.44
C GLY A 125 14.51 -8.29 12.95
N TRP A 126 14.67 -9.17 11.98
CA TRP A 126 15.04 -10.57 12.13
C TRP A 126 16.55 -10.74 12.05
N TRP A 127 17.05 -11.65 12.87
CA TRP A 127 18.47 -11.96 13.01
C TRP A 127 18.70 -13.45 12.86
N PHE A 128 19.79 -13.79 12.19
CA PHE A 128 20.27 -15.15 11.96
C PHE A 128 21.50 -15.40 12.83
N PHE A 129 21.45 -16.49 13.59
CA PHE A 129 22.50 -16.97 14.48
C PHE A 129 23.00 -18.33 13.96
N SER A 130 24.32 -18.49 13.88
CA SER A 130 24.98 -19.77 13.64
C SER A 130 26.01 -20.03 14.73
N PRO A 131 26.22 -21.28 15.18
CA PRO A 131 27.13 -21.59 16.28
C PRO A 131 28.56 -21.06 16.02
N GLY A 132 29.13 -20.35 17.00
CA GLY A 132 30.46 -19.75 16.92
C GLY A 132 30.61 -18.58 15.94
N HIS A 133 29.51 -18.07 15.36
CA HIS A 133 29.54 -16.95 14.41
C HIS A 133 28.89 -15.68 14.99
N VAL A 134 29.25 -14.53 14.42
CA VAL A 134 28.61 -13.24 14.78
C VAL A 134 27.18 -13.22 14.24
N PRO A 135 26.17 -12.83 15.04
CA PRO A 135 24.79 -12.69 14.57
C PRO A 135 24.66 -11.76 13.38
N LYS A 136 23.76 -12.11 12.44
CA LYS A 136 23.57 -11.39 11.19
C LYS A 136 22.12 -10.93 11.03
N ARG A 137 21.90 -9.62 10.98
CA ARG A 137 20.60 -9.03 10.63
C ARG A 137 20.17 -9.45 9.21
N LEU A 138 18.93 -9.89 9.08
CA LEU A 138 18.29 -10.30 7.83
C LEU A 138 17.42 -9.18 7.23
N GLY A 139 16.73 -8.44 8.09
CA GLY A 139 15.88 -7.30 7.75
C GLY A 139 14.60 -7.26 8.59
N ALA A 140 13.72 -6.29 8.36
CA ALA A 140 12.45 -6.16 9.08
C ALA A 140 11.46 -7.31 8.76
N ARG A 141 11.58 -7.96 7.60
CA ARG A 141 10.66 -9.02 7.12
C ARG A 141 11.32 -10.39 7.04
N TYR A 142 10.56 -11.44 7.37
CA TYR A 142 10.98 -12.83 7.27
C TYR A 142 9.85 -13.76 6.78
N PRO A 143 10.02 -14.55 5.70
CA PRO A 143 11.19 -14.62 4.82
C PRO A 143 11.50 -13.28 4.18
N THR A 144 12.79 -12.99 4.02
CA THR A 144 13.27 -11.69 3.54
C THR A 144 12.93 -11.52 2.05
N PRO A 145 12.06 -10.56 1.67
CA PRO A 145 11.71 -10.35 0.27
C PRO A 145 12.91 -9.81 -0.53
N PRO A 146 13.00 -10.05 -1.85
CA PRO A 146 14.15 -9.61 -2.66
C PRO A 146 14.41 -8.10 -2.63
N TRP A 147 13.38 -7.31 -2.32
CA TRP A 147 13.40 -5.86 -2.24
C TRP A 147 13.70 -5.29 -0.85
N GLU A 148 13.81 -6.12 0.21
CA GLU A 148 13.98 -5.68 1.61
C GLU A 148 15.03 -4.57 1.75
N ARG A 149 16.26 -4.86 1.31
CA ARG A 149 17.40 -3.94 1.40
C ARG A 149 17.21 -2.63 0.63
N ALA A 150 16.31 -2.59 -0.34
CA ALA A 150 15.99 -1.35 -1.04
C ALA A 150 15.09 -0.44 -0.19
N VAL A 151 14.16 -1.04 0.58
CA VAL A 151 13.28 -0.34 1.51
C VAL A 151 14.01 0.12 2.76
N GLU A 152 14.89 -0.72 3.34
CA GLU A 152 15.64 -0.36 4.56
C GLU A 152 16.48 0.92 4.40
N ARG A 153 17.07 1.14 3.23
CA ARG A 153 17.88 2.36 2.93
C ARG A 153 17.05 3.65 2.82
N LEU A 154 15.72 3.57 2.91
CA LEU A 154 14.83 4.72 2.80
C LEU A 154 14.31 5.24 4.15
N GLN A 155 14.66 4.61 5.27
CA GLN A 155 14.27 5.11 6.59
C GLN A 155 14.85 6.51 6.87
N ASP A 156 16.02 6.81 6.29
CA ASP A 156 16.67 8.13 6.36
C ASP A 156 16.20 9.10 5.25
N VAL A 157 15.42 8.64 4.27
CA VAL A 157 15.01 9.44 3.11
C VAL A 157 13.61 9.99 3.32
N VAL A 158 13.55 11.25 3.76
CA VAL A 158 12.33 11.90 4.21
C VAL A 158 12.16 13.25 3.50
N ALA A 159 11.02 13.44 2.83
CA ALA A 159 10.62 14.74 2.31
C ALA A 159 10.20 15.66 3.46
N GLU A 160 10.42 16.97 3.33
CA GLU A 160 10.12 17.94 4.39
C GLU A 160 8.65 17.81 4.87
N GLY A 161 8.46 17.79 6.19
CA GLY A 161 7.15 17.63 6.84
C GLY A 161 6.52 16.23 6.77
N HIS A 162 7.21 15.21 6.26
CA HIS A 162 6.72 13.83 6.16
C HIS A 162 7.57 12.86 6.99
N VAL A 163 7.18 11.58 7.06
CA VAL A 163 7.96 10.46 7.63
C VAL A 163 7.71 9.21 6.79
N ALA A 164 8.77 8.46 6.47
CA ALA A 164 8.70 7.14 5.84
C ALA A 164 8.94 6.03 6.90
N GLN A 165 7.88 5.30 7.27
CA GLN A 165 7.93 4.21 8.24
C GLN A 165 7.92 2.84 7.53
N GLN A 166 8.67 1.86 8.02
CA GLN A 166 8.54 0.48 7.54
C GLN A 166 7.22 -0.15 8.02
N VAL A 167 6.51 -0.78 7.09
CA VAL A 167 5.30 -1.60 7.33
C VAL A 167 5.45 -2.95 6.61
N PRO A 168 4.67 -3.99 6.97
CA PRO A 168 4.76 -5.31 6.34
C PRO A 168 4.92 -5.31 4.82
N ALA A 169 4.03 -4.65 4.08
CA ALA A 169 4.07 -4.64 2.62
C ALA A 169 5.18 -3.76 2.00
N GLY A 170 5.88 -2.93 2.79
CA GLY A 170 6.91 -2.00 2.29
C GLY A 170 7.05 -0.76 3.15
N LEU A 171 6.65 0.40 2.63
CA LEU A 171 6.71 1.69 3.33
C LEU A 171 5.30 2.28 3.56
N LEU A 172 5.15 3.00 4.65
CA LEU A 172 4.11 3.99 4.88
C LEU A 172 4.73 5.37 4.79
N LEU A 173 4.20 6.22 3.92
CA LEU A 173 4.51 7.64 3.87
C LEU A 173 3.35 8.41 4.48
N GLN A 174 3.64 9.13 5.57
CA GLN A 174 2.66 9.89 6.35
C GLN A 174 3.19 11.30 6.66
N PRO A 175 2.33 12.28 6.97
CA PRO A 175 2.77 13.56 7.53
C PRO A 175 3.51 13.37 8.86
N ALA A 176 4.48 14.22 9.17
CA ALA A 176 5.28 14.09 10.39
C ALA A 176 4.49 14.36 11.68
N GLU A 177 3.37 15.08 11.58
CA GLU A 177 2.41 15.32 12.67
C GLU A 177 1.38 14.19 12.86
N ALA A 178 1.39 13.15 12.02
CA ALA A 178 0.46 12.04 12.13
C ALA A 178 0.67 11.26 13.45
N PRO A 179 -0.41 10.82 14.13
CA PRO A 179 -0.29 9.99 15.32
C PRO A 179 0.33 8.64 14.97
N ALA A 180 1.12 8.08 15.89
CA ALA A 180 1.55 6.70 15.78
C ALA A 180 0.34 5.77 15.94
N GLU A 181 0.07 4.93 14.94
CA GLU A 181 -0.93 3.86 15.05
C GLU A 181 -0.30 2.58 15.60
N ASP A 182 -1.14 1.76 16.23
CA ASP A 182 -0.77 0.44 16.76
C ASP A 182 -0.53 -0.60 15.65
N VAL A 183 0.09 -1.72 16.01
CA VAL A 183 0.37 -2.86 15.10
C VAL A 183 -0.89 -3.55 14.58
N ASP A 184 -2.04 -3.32 15.22
CA ASP A 184 -3.35 -3.84 14.80
C ASP A 184 -4.01 -3.00 13.69
N ALA A 185 -3.41 -1.86 13.31
CA ALA A 185 -3.94 -1.01 12.25
C ALA A 185 -3.94 -1.72 10.88
N LEU A 186 -4.96 -1.46 10.04
CA LEU A 186 -5.23 -2.18 8.79
C LEU A 186 -4.03 -2.23 7.81
N ARG A 187 -3.16 -1.22 7.87
CA ARG A 187 -1.88 -1.15 7.13
C ARG A 187 -0.89 -2.29 7.43
N PHE A 188 -0.94 -2.87 8.63
CA PHE A 188 -0.17 -4.06 9.01
C PHE A 188 -0.81 -5.37 8.53
N ALA A 189 -2.09 -5.35 8.14
CA ALA A 189 -2.78 -6.50 7.53
C ALA A 189 -2.53 -6.63 6.00
N VAL A 190 -1.81 -5.68 5.39
CA VAL A 190 -1.47 -5.73 3.97
C VAL A 190 -0.36 -6.77 3.74
N PRO A 191 -0.60 -7.81 2.92
CA PRO A 191 0.35 -8.91 2.74
C PRO A 191 1.60 -8.45 1.98
N VAL A 192 2.71 -9.10 2.29
CA VAL A 192 4.00 -8.86 1.62
C VAL A 192 3.98 -9.45 0.21
N ASP A 193 4.20 -8.61 -0.79
CA ASP A 193 4.25 -9.04 -2.19
C ASP A 193 5.72 -9.31 -2.60
N PRO A 194 6.12 -10.55 -2.93
CA PRO A 194 7.50 -10.84 -3.28
C PRO A 194 7.96 -10.19 -4.60
N ALA A 195 7.03 -9.71 -5.46
CA ALA A 195 7.37 -9.07 -6.73
C ALA A 195 7.82 -7.61 -6.59
N GLY A 196 7.38 -6.90 -5.53
CA GLY A 196 7.73 -5.50 -5.30
C GLY A 196 7.11 -4.94 -4.02
N PRO A 197 7.72 -3.91 -3.41
CA PRO A 197 7.17 -3.28 -2.21
C PRO A 197 5.92 -2.46 -2.52
N ALA A 198 5.09 -2.26 -1.52
CA ALA A 198 4.06 -1.23 -1.52
C ALA A 198 4.58 0.07 -0.89
N VAL A 199 4.06 1.20 -1.36
CA VAL A 199 4.10 2.48 -0.63
C VAL A 199 2.67 2.87 -0.30
N LEU A 200 2.32 2.75 0.98
CA LEU A 200 1.04 3.21 1.53
C LEU A 200 1.15 4.72 1.71
N VAL A 201 0.18 5.46 1.18
CA VAL A 201 0.19 6.93 1.15
C VAL A 201 -0.91 7.45 2.06
N GLY A 202 -0.53 8.26 3.05
CA GLY A 202 -1.46 8.90 3.99
C GLY A 202 -1.90 8.00 5.15
N VAL A 203 -2.51 8.64 6.16
CA VAL A 203 -3.14 8.00 7.32
C VAL A 203 -4.52 8.63 7.53
N SER A 204 -5.50 7.85 7.95
CA SER A 204 -6.86 8.34 8.20
C SER A 204 -6.85 9.50 9.20
N GLY A 205 -7.60 10.56 8.90
CA GLY A 205 -7.65 11.79 9.71
C GLY A 205 -6.44 12.73 9.59
N SER A 206 -5.37 12.38 8.87
CA SER A 206 -4.20 13.26 8.68
C SER A 206 -4.28 14.17 7.45
N SER A 207 -3.36 15.14 7.39
CA SER A 207 -3.07 15.94 6.19
C SER A 207 -2.82 15.03 4.97
N PRO A 208 -3.24 15.41 3.74
CA PRO A 208 -2.85 14.70 2.53
C PRO A 208 -1.34 14.75 2.30
N VAL A 209 -0.76 13.62 1.90
CA VAL A 209 0.64 13.53 1.48
C VAL A 209 0.79 14.13 0.08
N SER A 210 1.84 14.94 -0.14
CA SER A 210 2.06 15.57 -1.45
C SER A 210 2.62 14.61 -2.50
N SER A 211 2.28 14.84 -3.77
CA SER A 211 2.85 14.10 -4.90
C SER A 211 4.38 14.20 -4.95
N ASP A 212 4.96 15.34 -4.58
CA ASP A 212 6.41 15.54 -4.49
C ASP A 212 7.07 14.65 -3.41
N ALA A 213 6.41 14.45 -2.26
CA ALA A 213 6.90 13.57 -1.21
C ALA A 213 6.90 12.10 -1.67
N VAL A 214 5.82 11.65 -2.34
CA VAL A 214 5.75 10.32 -2.96
C VAL A 214 6.82 10.15 -4.04
N ALA A 215 6.98 11.15 -4.92
CA ALA A 215 7.99 11.14 -5.97
C ALA A 215 9.42 11.07 -5.40
N SER A 216 9.70 11.78 -4.31
CA SER A 216 11.00 11.78 -3.63
C SER A 216 11.35 10.40 -3.06
N VAL A 217 10.40 9.75 -2.36
CA VAL A 217 10.58 8.39 -1.82
C VAL A 217 10.78 7.38 -2.95
N LEU A 218 9.97 7.46 -4.02
CA LEU A 218 10.14 6.58 -5.17
C LEU A 218 11.47 6.83 -5.90
N ALA A 219 11.90 8.08 -6.10
CA ALA A 219 13.14 8.42 -6.80
C ALA A 219 14.38 7.76 -6.16
N ALA A 220 14.39 7.68 -4.82
CA ALA A 220 15.44 7.05 -4.04
C ALA A 220 15.45 5.50 -4.13
N LEU A 221 14.35 4.85 -4.56
CA LEU A 221 14.36 3.41 -4.83
C LEU A 221 15.24 3.05 -6.04
N PRO A 222 16.00 1.95 -5.99
CA PRO A 222 16.70 1.40 -7.15
C PRO A 222 15.74 1.13 -8.32
N GLY A 223 16.14 1.51 -9.53
CA GLY A 223 15.29 1.47 -10.73
C GLY A 223 14.48 0.19 -10.97
N PRO A 224 15.02 -1.03 -10.77
CA PRO A 224 14.24 -2.26 -10.89
C PRO A 224 13.11 -2.38 -9.87
N ILE A 225 13.36 -1.99 -8.61
CA ILE A 225 12.37 -2.04 -7.52
C ILE A 225 11.32 -0.94 -7.69
N ARG A 226 11.77 0.27 -8.07
CA ARG A 226 10.89 1.42 -8.35
C ARG A 226 9.81 1.09 -9.39
N ARG A 227 10.13 0.28 -10.40
CA ARG A 227 9.17 -0.16 -11.45
C ARG A 227 8.17 -1.22 -11.00
N THR A 228 8.47 -1.98 -9.95
CA THR A 228 7.53 -2.97 -9.38
C THR A 228 6.72 -2.41 -8.21
N THR A 229 7.16 -1.28 -7.65
CA THR A 229 6.52 -0.60 -6.53
C THR A 229 5.08 -0.19 -6.86
N THR A 230 4.16 -0.38 -5.93
CA THR A 230 2.74 -0.04 -6.09
C THR A 230 2.31 0.96 -5.01
N LEU A 231 1.67 2.06 -5.41
CA LEU A 231 1.06 3.02 -4.50
C LEU A 231 -0.27 2.47 -3.98
N LEU A 232 -0.48 2.51 -2.66
CA LEU A 232 -1.69 2.04 -1.98
C LEU A 232 -2.33 3.16 -1.15
N PRO A 233 -3.66 3.34 -1.16
CA PRO A 233 -4.34 4.38 -0.38
C PRO A 233 -4.36 4.01 1.11
N GLY A 234 -3.49 4.64 1.91
CA GLY A 234 -3.36 4.38 3.35
C GLY A 234 -4.46 5.06 4.18
N ASP A 235 -4.99 6.17 3.69
CA ASP A 235 -6.07 6.98 4.28
C ASP A 235 -7.43 6.81 3.58
N GLY A 236 -7.54 5.86 2.65
CA GLY A 236 -8.72 5.64 1.81
C GLY A 236 -8.97 6.69 0.71
N ARG A 237 -8.10 7.70 0.53
CA ARG A 237 -8.23 8.69 -0.55
C ARG A 237 -7.80 8.11 -1.90
N ASP A 238 -8.43 8.57 -2.98
CA ASP A 238 -8.09 8.14 -4.34
C ASP A 238 -6.72 8.70 -4.80
N LEU A 239 -5.76 7.81 -5.02
CA LEU A 239 -4.39 8.16 -5.41
C LEU A 239 -4.17 8.33 -6.92
N LEU A 240 -5.19 8.29 -7.79
CA LEU A 240 -4.96 8.37 -9.24
C LEU A 240 -4.25 9.67 -9.67
N ALA A 241 -4.70 10.82 -9.14
CA ALA A 241 -4.09 12.11 -9.44
C ALA A 241 -2.62 12.14 -8.98
N THR A 242 -2.37 11.78 -7.72
CA THR A 242 -1.01 11.63 -7.16
C THR A 242 -0.14 10.67 -7.99
N GLY A 243 -0.69 9.55 -8.44
CA GLY A 243 0.03 8.59 -9.29
C GLY A 243 0.35 9.13 -10.69
N GLN A 244 -0.49 10.01 -11.24
CA GLN A 244 -0.20 10.71 -12.49
C GLN A 244 0.87 11.79 -12.29
N ASP A 245 0.74 12.65 -11.27
CA ASP A 245 1.75 13.67 -10.93
C ASP A 245 3.13 13.04 -10.72
N VAL A 246 3.19 11.89 -10.03
CA VAL A 246 4.43 11.14 -9.77
C VAL A 246 4.95 10.46 -11.04
N ALA A 247 4.07 10.02 -11.95
CA ALA A 247 4.48 9.48 -13.26
C ALA A 247 5.11 10.57 -14.14
N ASP A 248 4.54 11.77 -14.11
CA ASP A 248 5.04 12.96 -14.81
C ASP A 248 6.38 13.41 -14.23
N ALA A 249 6.47 13.56 -12.90
CA ALA A 249 7.68 13.98 -12.19
C ALA A 249 8.86 13.00 -12.36
N LEU A 250 8.60 11.70 -12.44
CA LEU A 250 9.65 10.66 -12.55
C LEU A 250 9.88 10.16 -13.99
N GLY A 251 9.04 10.56 -14.95
CA GLY A 251 9.13 10.14 -16.35
C GLY A 251 8.97 8.63 -16.57
N ILE A 252 8.24 7.94 -15.69
CA ILE A 252 8.06 6.47 -15.72
C ILE A 252 6.61 6.08 -15.41
N GLY A 253 6.20 4.89 -15.83
CA GLY A 253 4.90 4.33 -15.43
C GLY A 253 4.85 4.03 -13.93
N ILE A 254 3.77 4.44 -13.26
CA ILE A 254 3.53 4.28 -11.82
C ILE A 254 2.31 3.40 -11.60
N ARG A 255 2.46 2.34 -10.78
CA ARG A 255 1.37 1.41 -10.45
C ARG A 255 0.59 1.96 -9.25
N VAL A 256 -0.72 2.07 -9.39
CA VAL A 256 -1.64 2.59 -8.37
C VAL A 256 -2.71 1.54 -8.11
N SER A 257 -2.87 1.15 -6.85
CA SER A 257 -3.98 0.31 -6.42
C SER A 257 -5.22 1.15 -6.16
N THR A 258 -6.38 0.63 -6.55
CA THR A 258 -7.69 1.26 -6.32
C THR A 258 -8.10 1.24 -4.84
N GLY A 259 -7.56 0.29 -4.06
CA GLY A 259 -7.83 0.13 -2.63
C GLY A 259 -6.70 -0.58 -1.88
N LEU A 260 -6.92 -0.97 -0.63
CA LEU A 260 -5.96 -1.76 0.14
C LEU A 260 -6.14 -3.27 -0.13
N PRO A 261 -5.09 -3.98 -0.58
CA PRO A 261 -5.14 -5.43 -0.69
C PRO A 261 -5.03 -6.06 0.69
N VAL A 262 -6.05 -6.79 1.11
CA VAL A 262 -6.10 -7.50 2.38
C VAL A 262 -6.44 -8.97 2.17
N LEU A 263 -6.16 -9.80 3.17
CA LEU A 263 -6.57 -11.20 3.21
C LEU A 263 -7.75 -11.33 4.18
N LEU A 264 -8.97 -11.33 3.62
CA LEU A 264 -10.18 -11.61 4.40
C LEU A 264 -10.36 -13.12 4.54
N ALA A 265 -10.19 -13.64 5.75
CA ALA A 265 -10.58 -14.99 6.09
C ALA A 265 -12.11 -15.07 6.24
N ASP A 266 -12.80 -15.45 5.15
CA ASP A 266 -14.22 -15.82 5.20
C ASP A 266 -14.44 -17.16 5.95
N ASP A 267 -13.41 -18.01 5.99
CA ASP A 267 -13.39 -19.33 6.64
C ASP A 267 -11.96 -19.64 7.17
N PRO A 268 -11.75 -19.82 8.49
CA PRO A 268 -10.42 -20.03 9.11
C PRO A 268 -9.88 -21.47 8.96
N ALA A 269 -10.16 -22.07 7.80
CA ALA A 269 -9.67 -23.37 7.36
C ALA A 269 -9.28 -23.36 5.86
N GLN A 270 -9.32 -22.19 5.22
CA GLN A 270 -8.99 -22.01 3.81
C GLN A 270 -8.09 -20.79 3.65
N SER A 271 -6.99 -20.95 2.90
CA SER A 271 -6.12 -19.83 2.53
C SER A 271 -6.91 -18.75 1.82
N ALA A 272 -7.17 -17.64 2.53
CA ALA A 272 -7.95 -16.52 2.05
C ALA A 272 -7.38 -15.99 0.71
N PRO A 273 -8.21 -15.73 -0.32
CA PRO A 273 -7.74 -15.03 -1.50
C PRO A 273 -7.47 -13.56 -1.16
N ARG A 274 -6.36 -13.01 -1.67
CA ARG A 274 -6.06 -11.57 -1.60
C ARG A 274 -7.19 -10.80 -2.30
N ARG A 275 -7.86 -9.89 -1.59
CA ARG A 275 -8.92 -9.01 -2.12
C ARG A 275 -8.51 -7.56 -1.89
N THR A 276 -8.55 -6.74 -2.94
CA THR A 276 -8.47 -5.29 -2.81
C THR A 276 -9.78 -4.77 -2.25
N LEU A 277 -9.78 -4.00 -1.17
CA LEU A 277 -10.98 -3.38 -0.61
C LEU A 277 -10.80 -1.87 -0.61
N LEU A 278 -11.88 -1.15 -0.91
CA LEU A 278 -11.94 0.25 -0.54
C LEU A 278 -12.09 0.35 0.98
N VAL A 279 -11.47 1.37 1.54
CA VAL A 279 -11.51 1.69 2.97
C VAL A 279 -12.08 3.08 3.10
N ASP A 280 -12.99 3.26 4.06
CA ASP A 280 -13.59 4.57 4.33
C ASP A 280 -12.72 5.42 5.27
N THR A 281 -13.18 6.65 5.52
CA THR A 281 -12.47 7.62 6.37
C THR A 281 -12.28 7.15 7.81
N ASP A 282 -13.09 6.18 8.26
CA ASP A 282 -13.03 5.59 9.60
C ASP A 282 -12.08 4.37 9.63
N GLY A 283 -11.38 4.08 8.53
CA GLY A 283 -10.53 2.88 8.40
C GLY A 283 -11.30 1.58 8.19
N THR A 284 -12.62 1.64 7.96
CA THR A 284 -13.47 0.45 7.82
C THR A 284 -13.45 -0.05 6.36
N PRO A 285 -13.19 -1.36 6.12
CA PRO A 285 -13.33 -1.93 4.78
C PRO A 285 -14.77 -1.89 4.27
N SER A 286 -14.96 -1.54 2.99
CA SER A 286 -16.28 -1.19 2.46
C SER A 286 -16.79 -2.08 1.33
N TRP A 287 -16.17 -2.04 0.14
CA TRP A 287 -16.52 -2.91 -1.01
C TRP A 287 -15.30 -3.19 -1.90
N GLN A 288 -15.39 -4.25 -2.72
CA GLN A 288 -14.31 -4.72 -3.56
C GLN A 288 -14.40 -4.12 -4.99
N PRO A 289 -13.47 -3.25 -5.44
CA PRO A 289 -13.48 -2.69 -6.80
C PRO A 289 -13.19 -3.73 -7.88
N PHE A 290 -13.69 -3.52 -9.10
CA PHE A 290 -13.43 -4.44 -10.23
C PHE A 290 -12.06 -4.25 -10.85
N VAL A 291 -11.48 -3.05 -10.72
CA VAL A 291 -10.11 -2.76 -11.11
C VAL A 291 -9.29 -2.72 -9.84
N ASP A 292 -8.36 -3.65 -9.66
CA ASP A 292 -7.48 -3.71 -8.50
C ASP A 292 -6.28 -2.74 -8.67
N ILE A 293 -5.61 -2.80 -9.83
CA ILE A 293 -4.39 -2.02 -10.11
C ILE A 293 -4.46 -1.40 -11.52
N VAL A 294 -4.06 -0.12 -11.61
CA VAL A 294 -3.80 0.58 -12.86
C VAL A 294 -2.35 1.08 -12.94
N THR A 295 -1.88 1.37 -14.15
CA THR A 295 -0.62 2.08 -14.38
C THR A 295 -0.89 3.48 -14.96
N CYS A 296 -0.51 4.54 -14.24
CA CYS A 296 -0.40 5.89 -14.78
C CYS A 296 0.88 6.00 -15.61
N PHE A 297 0.86 6.76 -16.71
CA PHE A 297 2.03 6.96 -17.57
C PHE A 297 2.29 8.46 -17.75
N PRO A 298 3.55 8.88 -17.92
CA PRO A 298 3.89 10.30 -18.07
C PRO A 298 3.16 10.92 -19.27
N ALA A 299 2.68 12.14 -19.06
CA ALA A 299 2.02 12.97 -20.06
C ALA A 299 2.92 13.21 -21.28
N GLN A 300 2.30 13.20 -22.46
CA GLN A 300 2.95 13.51 -23.72
C GLN A 300 2.33 14.79 -24.26
N ASP A 301 3.16 15.76 -24.64
CA ASP A 301 2.74 17.10 -25.08
C ASP A 301 1.78 17.82 -24.09
N GLY A 302 1.95 17.56 -22.79
CA GLY A 302 1.12 18.11 -21.71
C GLY A 302 -0.24 17.42 -21.53
N ILE A 303 -0.50 16.31 -22.23
CA ILE A 303 -1.72 15.51 -22.10
C ILE A 303 -1.37 14.18 -21.45
N ALA A 304 -1.92 13.94 -20.25
CA ALA A 304 -1.85 12.64 -19.59
C ALA A 304 -2.59 11.59 -20.41
N PRO A 305 -1.96 10.45 -20.79
CA PRO A 305 -2.70 9.32 -21.33
C PRO A 305 -3.61 8.73 -20.24
N PRO A 306 -4.72 8.08 -20.61
CA PRO A 306 -5.58 7.41 -19.64
C PRO A 306 -4.82 6.27 -18.93
N PRO A 307 -5.11 6.02 -17.64
CA PRO A 307 -4.44 4.97 -16.90
C PRO A 307 -4.76 3.59 -17.50
N ARG A 308 -3.75 2.73 -17.57
CA ARG A 308 -3.91 1.39 -18.14
C ARG A 308 -4.33 0.41 -17.06
N LEU A 309 -5.43 -0.31 -17.28
CA LEU A 309 -5.84 -1.41 -16.41
C LEU A 309 -4.78 -2.53 -16.45
N GLU A 310 -4.26 -2.90 -15.28
CA GLU A 310 -3.22 -3.93 -15.14
C GLU A 310 -3.78 -5.20 -14.48
N VAL A 311 -4.47 -5.03 -13.35
CA VAL A 311 -5.14 -6.12 -12.61
C VAL A 311 -6.60 -5.75 -12.40
N TRP A 312 -7.51 -6.63 -12.82
CA TRP A 312 -8.95 -6.43 -12.76
C TRP A 312 -9.68 -7.78 -12.76
N ARG A 313 -10.95 -7.77 -12.38
CA ARG A 313 -11.85 -8.94 -12.31
C ARG A 313 -13.17 -8.67 -13.02
N ALA A 314 -13.70 -9.65 -13.74
CA ALA A 314 -15.04 -9.57 -14.32
C ALA A 314 -16.12 -9.41 -13.21
N PRO A 315 -17.18 -8.61 -13.42
CA PRO A 315 -18.21 -8.39 -12.40
C PRO A 315 -19.01 -9.64 -12.05
N ILE A 316 -19.13 -10.57 -12.99
CA ILE A 316 -19.81 -11.84 -12.84
C ILE A 316 -18.86 -12.94 -13.30
N PRO A 317 -18.59 -13.98 -12.48
CA PRO A 317 -17.75 -15.11 -12.86
C PRO A 317 -18.23 -15.78 -14.15
N GLY A 318 -17.29 -16.06 -15.06
CA GLY A 318 -17.59 -16.71 -16.35
C GLY A 318 -18.13 -15.79 -17.45
N MET A 319 -18.14 -14.46 -17.25
CA MET A 319 -18.33 -13.52 -18.36
C MET A 319 -17.23 -13.65 -19.41
N GLN A 320 -17.59 -13.43 -20.68
CA GLN A 320 -16.63 -13.44 -21.77
C GLN A 320 -15.89 -12.09 -21.83
N GLU A 321 -14.60 -12.13 -21.56
CA GLU A 321 -13.67 -11.01 -21.77
C GLU A 321 -13.45 -10.77 -23.28
N THR A 322 -13.23 -9.52 -23.67
CA THR A 322 -12.84 -9.16 -25.04
C THR A 322 -11.32 -9.02 -25.17
N ALA A 323 -10.84 -8.63 -26.36
CA ALA A 323 -9.41 -8.34 -26.56
C ALA A 323 -8.97 -7.01 -25.91
N ASP A 324 -9.91 -6.11 -25.62
CA ASP A 324 -9.64 -4.83 -24.95
C ASP A 324 -9.70 -5.04 -23.42
N PRO A 325 -8.63 -4.74 -22.66
CA PRO A 325 -8.58 -4.98 -21.20
C PRO A 325 -9.71 -4.28 -20.45
N GLY A 326 -10.32 -4.99 -19.51
CA GLY A 326 -11.45 -4.48 -18.71
C GLY A 326 -12.76 -4.33 -19.48
N VAL A 327 -12.88 -4.88 -20.70
CA VAL A 327 -14.15 -4.90 -21.44
C VAL A 327 -14.71 -6.32 -21.47
N VAL A 328 -15.90 -6.51 -20.90
CA VAL A 328 -16.62 -7.80 -20.80
C VAL A 328 -17.96 -7.74 -21.51
N LEU A 329 -18.38 -8.85 -22.12
CA LEU A 329 -19.67 -8.94 -22.82
C LEU A 329 -20.81 -9.26 -21.84
N LEU A 330 -21.89 -8.48 -21.90
CA LEU A 330 -23.15 -8.77 -21.19
C LEU A 330 -24.08 -9.64 -22.06
N ASP A 331 -24.17 -9.29 -23.35
CA ASP A 331 -24.80 -10.06 -24.42
C ASP A 331 -24.18 -9.71 -25.78
N ASP A 332 -24.85 -10.08 -26.89
CA ASP A 332 -24.36 -9.81 -28.25
C ASP A 332 -24.30 -8.31 -28.62
N THR A 333 -25.08 -7.48 -27.92
CA THR A 333 -25.32 -6.04 -28.19
C THR A 333 -24.69 -5.12 -27.15
N TRP A 334 -24.58 -5.55 -25.89
CA TRP A 334 -24.14 -4.73 -24.76
C TRP A 334 -22.86 -5.27 -24.12
N GLN A 335 -21.95 -4.36 -23.79
CA GLN A 335 -20.70 -4.63 -23.08
C GLN A 335 -20.64 -3.78 -21.79
N ALA A 336 -19.89 -4.26 -20.80
CA ALA A 336 -19.47 -3.46 -19.66
C ALA A 336 -17.96 -3.16 -19.77
N VAL A 337 -17.61 -1.89 -19.66
CA VAL A 337 -16.24 -1.38 -19.54
C VAL A 337 -15.99 -1.07 -18.08
N LEU A 338 -15.00 -1.72 -17.48
CA LEU A 338 -14.67 -1.57 -16.07
C LEU A 338 -13.94 -0.25 -15.84
N THR A 339 -14.26 0.39 -14.71
CA THR A 339 -13.59 1.60 -14.23
C THR A 339 -13.21 1.39 -12.77
N ARG A 340 -12.30 2.20 -12.23
CA ARG A 340 -11.91 2.08 -10.81
C ARG A 340 -13.09 2.34 -9.86
N ALA A 341 -14.00 3.24 -10.25
CA ALA A 341 -15.22 3.56 -9.50
C ALA A 341 -16.41 2.60 -9.76
N GLY A 342 -16.27 1.59 -10.63
CA GLY A 342 -17.35 0.65 -10.98
C GLY A 342 -17.32 0.19 -12.43
N MET A 343 -18.34 0.53 -13.22
CA MET A 343 -18.40 0.18 -14.64
C MET A 343 -19.27 1.11 -15.48
N ARG A 344 -19.03 1.13 -16.79
CA ARG A 344 -19.92 1.71 -17.81
C ARG A 344 -20.54 0.60 -18.66
N VAL A 345 -21.86 0.61 -18.81
CA VAL A 345 -22.60 -0.29 -19.71
C VAL A 345 -22.96 0.45 -20.99
N GLU A 346 -22.42 -0.02 -22.11
CA GLU A 346 -22.54 0.64 -23.41
C GLU A 346 -22.79 -0.36 -24.54
N ARG A 347 -23.19 0.15 -25.71
CA ARG A 347 -23.37 -0.69 -26.90
C ARG A 347 -22.03 -1.13 -27.46
N ARG A 348 -21.94 -2.41 -27.77
CA ARG A 348 -20.77 -3.04 -28.38
C ARG A 348 -20.37 -2.31 -29.68
N GLY A 349 -19.10 -1.97 -29.79
CA GLY A 349 -18.54 -1.26 -30.95
C GLY A 349 -18.72 0.26 -30.93
N VAL A 350 -19.45 0.83 -29.96
CA VAL A 350 -19.39 2.26 -29.68
C VAL A 350 -18.08 2.54 -28.93
N ARG A 351 -17.20 3.37 -29.51
CA ARG A 351 -16.04 3.90 -28.79
C ARG A 351 -16.42 5.21 -28.14
N THR A 352 -16.91 5.12 -26.91
CA THR A 352 -17.14 6.30 -26.07
C THR A 352 -15.78 6.93 -25.74
N PRO A 353 -15.56 8.25 -25.94
CA PRO A 353 -14.40 8.92 -25.38
C PRO A 353 -14.35 8.65 -23.87
N LEU A 354 -13.15 8.54 -23.30
CA LEU A 354 -13.03 8.47 -21.85
C LEU A 354 -13.53 9.80 -21.27
N LEU A 355 -14.74 9.77 -20.73
CA LEU A 355 -15.21 10.74 -19.75
C LEU A 355 -14.16 10.80 -18.63
N GLU A 356 -13.94 12.00 -18.08
CA GLU A 356 -13.04 12.22 -16.93
C GLU A 356 -13.25 11.09 -15.90
N GLU A 357 -12.17 10.37 -15.57
CA GLU A 357 -12.32 9.21 -14.69
C GLU A 357 -12.89 9.65 -13.35
N ARG A 358 -14.06 9.10 -13.02
CA ARG A 358 -14.72 9.38 -11.75
C ARG A 358 -13.80 8.95 -10.60
N PRO A 359 -13.55 9.81 -9.61
CA PRO A 359 -12.86 9.41 -8.39
C PRO A 359 -13.55 8.23 -7.72
N VAL A 360 -12.73 7.38 -7.12
CA VAL A 360 -13.17 6.19 -6.38
C VAL A 360 -13.84 6.63 -5.08
N ASP A 361 -15.00 6.06 -4.78
CA ASP A 361 -15.82 6.39 -3.62
C ASP A 361 -16.05 5.13 -2.78
N SER A 362 -15.62 5.16 -1.52
CA SER A 362 -15.75 4.01 -0.62
C SER A 362 -17.19 3.67 -0.30
N GLN A 363 -18.16 4.58 -0.46
CA GLN A 363 -19.57 4.30 -0.20
C GLN A 363 -20.39 4.04 -1.46
N VAL A 364 -19.90 4.43 -2.65
CA VAL A 364 -20.65 4.39 -3.90
C VAL A 364 -19.91 3.68 -5.03
N MET A 365 -20.51 2.63 -5.58
CA MET A 365 -20.09 2.06 -6.86
C MET A 365 -20.92 2.66 -8.01
N ALA A 366 -20.26 3.31 -8.96
CA ALA A 366 -20.90 3.93 -10.11
C ALA A 366 -21.22 2.91 -11.21
N VAL A 367 -22.44 2.96 -11.74
CA VAL A 367 -22.85 2.24 -12.96
C VAL A 367 -23.35 3.23 -14.00
N GLU A 368 -22.49 3.57 -14.95
CA GLU A 368 -22.78 4.54 -16.02
C GLU A 368 -23.51 3.85 -17.19
N LEU A 369 -24.65 4.38 -17.65
CA LEU A 369 -25.46 3.80 -18.72
C LEU A 369 -25.42 4.64 -19.99
N GLY A 370 -24.91 4.03 -21.07
CA GLY A 370 -24.80 4.61 -22.39
C GLY A 370 -23.68 5.65 -22.52
N ALA A 371 -23.59 6.23 -23.71
CA ALA A 371 -22.69 7.33 -24.03
C ALA A 371 -23.49 8.62 -24.28
N PRO A 372 -22.96 9.81 -23.97
CA PRO A 372 -23.61 11.07 -24.33
C PRO A 372 -23.95 11.13 -25.83
N GLY A 373 -25.23 11.36 -26.16
CA GLY A 373 -25.72 11.40 -27.54
C GLY A 373 -25.94 10.03 -28.21
N ALA A 374 -25.76 8.92 -27.49
CA ALA A 374 -26.13 7.59 -27.97
C ALA A 374 -27.47 7.14 -27.37
N ALA A 375 -28.35 6.56 -28.18
CA ALA A 375 -29.64 6.05 -27.73
C ALA A 375 -29.50 4.82 -26.81
N LEU A 376 -30.06 4.92 -25.60
CA LEU A 376 -30.29 3.83 -24.66
C LEU A 376 -31.69 3.28 -24.92
N ASP A 377 -31.79 2.10 -25.55
CA ASP A 377 -33.06 1.51 -25.97
C ASP A 377 -33.42 0.23 -25.19
N ALA A 378 -34.59 -0.32 -25.52
CA ALA A 378 -35.19 -1.47 -24.84
C ALA A 378 -34.33 -2.74 -24.82
N THR A 379 -33.27 -2.84 -25.64
CA THR A 379 -32.34 -3.97 -25.62
C THR A 379 -31.40 -3.96 -24.41
N ALA A 380 -31.23 -2.82 -23.72
CA ALA A 380 -30.38 -2.72 -22.54
C ALA A 380 -30.98 -3.44 -21.31
N TRP A 381 -32.31 -3.48 -21.19
CA TRP A 381 -32.98 -3.91 -19.97
C TRP A 381 -32.70 -5.38 -19.59
N PRO A 382 -32.72 -6.37 -20.51
CA PRO A 382 -32.36 -7.76 -20.18
C PRO A 382 -30.89 -7.93 -19.77
N ALA A 383 -29.97 -7.17 -20.36
CA ALA A 383 -28.55 -7.19 -20.01
C ALA A 383 -28.32 -6.64 -18.59
N LEU A 384 -28.95 -5.50 -18.26
CA LEU A 384 -28.88 -4.88 -16.94
C LEU A 384 -29.57 -5.74 -15.86
N GLU A 385 -30.72 -6.35 -16.18
CA GLU A 385 -31.39 -7.29 -15.28
C GLU A 385 -30.50 -8.47 -14.91
N ARG A 386 -29.80 -9.06 -15.90
CA ARG A 386 -28.83 -10.14 -15.68
C ARG A 386 -27.64 -9.67 -14.85
N LEU A 387 -27.09 -8.50 -15.17
CA LEU A 387 -25.96 -7.89 -14.45
C LEU A 387 -26.30 -7.74 -12.96
N PHE A 388 -27.41 -7.07 -12.63
CA PHE A 388 -27.79 -6.81 -11.25
C PHE A 388 -28.32 -8.05 -10.51
N THR A 389 -28.81 -9.07 -11.21
CA THR A 389 -29.19 -10.36 -10.59
C THR A 389 -27.99 -11.14 -10.05
N HIS A 390 -26.82 -11.03 -10.69
CA HIS A 390 -25.62 -11.79 -10.31
C HIS A 390 -24.54 -10.96 -9.59
N LEU A 391 -24.77 -9.65 -9.41
CA LEU A 391 -23.88 -8.79 -8.64
C LEU A 391 -23.95 -9.15 -7.14
N PRO A 392 -22.82 -9.24 -6.41
CA PRO A 392 -22.78 -9.48 -4.97
C PRO A 392 -23.64 -8.46 -4.18
N THR A 393 -24.28 -8.89 -3.09
CA THR A 393 -25.25 -8.07 -2.33
C THR A 393 -24.61 -6.83 -1.71
N ASP A 394 -23.43 -6.98 -1.13
CA ASP A 394 -22.57 -5.91 -0.59
C ASP A 394 -22.24 -4.83 -1.64
N MET A 395 -22.13 -5.24 -2.92
CA MET A 395 -21.93 -4.31 -4.03
C MET A 395 -23.25 -3.69 -4.50
N ARG A 396 -24.36 -4.45 -4.52
CA ARG A 396 -25.70 -3.97 -4.92
C ARG A 396 -26.22 -2.84 -4.04
N GLU A 397 -26.05 -2.97 -2.73
CA GLU A 397 -26.41 -1.94 -1.73
C GLU A 397 -25.70 -0.60 -1.96
N ARG A 398 -24.61 -0.59 -2.75
CA ARG A 398 -23.78 0.58 -3.04
C ARG A 398 -23.87 1.05 -4.50
N VAL A 399 -24.69 0.40 -5.34
CA VAL A 399 -24.86 0.78 -6.75
C VAL A 399 -25.56 2.13 -6.86
N MET A 400 -24.90 3.08 -7.52
CA MET A 400 -25.49 4.32 -8.02
C MET A 400 -25.48 4.33 -9.55
N ILE A 401 -26.67 4.22 -10.15
CA ILE A 401 -26.80 4.26 -11.61
C ILE A 401 -26.83 5.71 -12.10
N GLN A 402 -25.98 6.04 -13.07
CA GLN A 402 -25.98 7.32 -13.79
C GLN A 402 -26.34 7.07 -15.27
N VAL A 403 -27.21 7.90 -15.85
CA VAL A 403 -27.66 7.73 -17.26
C VAL A 403 -27.10 8.86 -18.12
N HIS A 404 -26.26 8.51 -19.08
CA HIS A 404 -25.63 9.44 -20.03
C HIS A 404 -26.25 9.34 -21.44
N GLY A 405 -26.78 8.17 -21.81
CA GLY A 405 -27.48 7.97 -23.08
C GLY A 405 -28.80 8.74 -23.21
N GLU A 406 -29.19 9.02 -24.46
CA GLU A 406 -30.53 9.52 -24.78
C GLU A 406 -31.57 8.45 -24.46
N HIS A 407 -32.66 8.82 -23.79
CA HIS A 407 -33.63 7.88 -23.24
C HIS A 407 -35.06 8.42 -23.33
N SER A 408 -36.04 7.55 -23.56
CA SER A 408 -37.45 7.94 -23.47
C SER A 408 -37.98 7.91 -22.03
N ALA A 409 -39.20 8.43 -21.84
CA ALA A 409 -39.90 8.30 -20.56
C ALA A 409 -40.26 6.84 -20.22
N GLU A 410 -40.39 5.96 -21.22
CA GLU A 410 -40.62 4.53 -21.02
C GLU A 410 -39.34 3.81 -20.58
N ASP A 411 -38.20 4.20 -21.13
CA ASP A 411 -36.86 3.71 -20.76
C ASP A 411 -36.55 4.03 -19.29
N LEU A 412 -36.75 5.28 -18.85
CA LEU A 412 -36.63 5.64 -17.44
C LEU A 412 -37.61 4.86 -16.54
N LYS A 413 -38.80 4.52 -17.03
CA LYS A 413 -39.76 3.69 -16.29
C LYS A 413 -39.36 2.22 -16.26
N ALA A 414 -38.66 1.71 -17.27
CA ALA A 414 -38.03 0.39 -17.24
C ALA A 414 -36.88 0.37 -16.23
N LEU A 415 -35.94 1.31 -16.34
CA LEU A 415 -34.80 1.43 -15.43
C LEU A 415 -35.23 1.59 -13.95
N ARG A 416 -36.23 2.43 -13.65
CA ARG A 416 -36.79 2.55 -12.29
C ARG A 416 -37.38 1.24 -11.75
N ARG A 417 -37.97 0.39 -12.60
CA ARG A 417 -38.47 -0.92 -12.17
C ARG A 417 -37.34 -1.90 -11.86
N ILE A 418 -36.24 -1.84 -12.62
CA ILE A 418 -35.03 -2.63 -12.37
C ILE A 418 -34.39 -2.17 -11.06
N ALA A 419 -34.15 -0.86 -10.90
CA ALA A 419 -33.53 -0.29 -9.71
C ALA A 419 -34.32 -0.62 -8.43
N VAL A 420 -35.65 -0.45 -8.42
CA VAL A 420 -36.49 -0.80 -7.26
C VAL A 420 -36.49 -2.31 -6.97
N ARG A 421 -36.38 -3.17 -7.99
CA ARG A 421 -36.34 -4.63 -7.79
C ARG A 421 -35.02 -5.11 -7.16
N HIS A 422 -33.92 -4.46 -7.51
CA HIS A 422 -32.57 -4.83 -7.07
C HIS A 422 -32.02 -3.91 -5.97
N GLU A 423 -32.88 -3.06 -5.39
CA GLU A 423 -32.58 -2.12 -4.30
C GLU A 423 -31.46 -1.10 -4.61
N LEU A 424 -31.35 -0.71 -5.89
CA LEU A 424 -30.30 0.15 -6.43
C LEU A 424 -30.68 1.64 -6.37
N ALA A 425 -29.71 2.52 -6.15
CA ALA A 425 -29.91 3.95 -6.23
C ALA A 425 -29.85 4.46 -7.69
N LEU A 426 -30.67 5.47 -8.01
CA LEU A 426 -30.61 6.22 -9.27
C LEU A 426 -30.16 7.64 -9.00
N ALA A 427 -29.08 8.08 -9.66
CA ALA A 427 -28.59 9.43 -9.51
C ALA A 427 -29.58 10.46 -10.06
N PRO A 428 -29.77 11.62 -9.39
CA PRO A 428 -30.47 12.75 -9.99
C PRO A 428 -29.81 13.17 -11.31
N HIS A 429 -30.62 13.62 -12.28
CA HIS A 429 -30.08 14.09 -13.55
C HIS A 429 -29.18 15.32 -13.32
N GLY A 430 -27.94 15.26 -13.81
CA GLY A 430 -26.92 16.28 -13.56
C GLY A 430 -26.13 16.11 -12.25
N TRP A 431 -26.34 15.04 -11.47
CA TRP A 431 -25.55 14.77 -10.27
C TRP A 431 -24.08 14.45 -10.60
N ARG A 432 -23.19 15.37 -10.22
CA ARG A 432 -21.76 15.11 -10.05
C ARG A 432 -21.48 14.99 -8.55
N SER A 433 -20.83 13.93 -8.10
CA SER A 433 -20.30 13.89 -6.73
C SER A 433 -19.09 14.82 -6.67
N THR A 434 -19.30 16.06 -6.22
CA THR A 434 -18.25 17.06 -6.00
C THR A 434 -18.05 17.36 -4.52
N GLU A 435 -18.49 16.47 -3.62
CA GLU A 435 -18.60 16.74 -2.20
C GLU A 435 -17.62 15.90 -1.37
N THR A 436 -16.33 16.16 -1.57
CA THR A 436 -15.27 15.86 -0.58
C THR A 436 -14.94 17.14 0.19
N ALA A 437 -15.94 17.72 0.84
CA ALA A 437 -15.79 18.83 1.78
C ALA A 437 -16.96 18.82 2.78
N GLY A 438 -16.66 18.64 4.07
CA GLY A 438 -17.68 18.56 5.10
C GLY A 438 -18.37 19.91 5.35
N ALA A 439 -19.59 20.08 4.84
CA ALA A 439 -20.50 21.14 5.26
C ALA A 439 -21.97 20.74 5.03
N LEU A 440 -22.58 20.10 6.03
CA LEU A 440 -24.05 19.96 6.07
C LEU A 440 -24.70 21.35 5.90
N PRO A 441 -25.58 21.58 4.91
CA PRO A 441 -26.33 22.82 4.84
C PRO A 441 -27.19 22.94 6.10
N PRO A 442 -27.23 24.11 6.77
CA PRO A 442 -27.98 24.25 8.01
C PRO A 442 -29.46 24.00 7.76
N ALA A 443 -30.04 23.09 8.54
CA ALA A 443 -31.46 22.79 8.48
C ALA A 443 -32.29 24.08 8.62
N PRO A 444 -33.32 24.30 7.79
CA PRO A 444 -34.16 25.50 7.89
C PRO A 444 -34.93 25.47 9.21
N VAL A 445 -34.46 26.26 10.18
CA VAL A 445 -35.16 26.47 11.44
C VAL A 445 -36.52 27.09 11.12
N ALA A 446 -37.60 26.36 11.42
CA ALA A 446 -38.97 26.79 11.21
C ALA A 446 -39.32 27.94 12.18
N GLY A 447 -38.94 29.16 11.82
CA GLY A 447 -39.28 30.38 12.54
C GLY A 447 -40.76 30.72 12.39
N THR A 448 -41.57 30.31 13.37
CA THR A 448 -43.00 30.68 13.46
C THR A 448 -43.16 32.19 13.62
N ALA A 449 -43.47 32.89 12.53
CA ALA A 449 -43.71 34.33 12.55
C ALA A 449 -45.12 34.67 13.08
N ALA A 450 -45.19 35.65 14.00
CA ALA A 450 -46.42 36.31 14.43
C ALA A 450 -46.38 37.81 14.05
N PRO A 451 -47.52 38.49 13.77
CA PRO A 451 -47.51 39.74 13.00
C PRO A 451 -47.74 41.04 13.82
N GLY A 452 -47.24 42.17 13.26
CA GLY A 452 -47.47 43.57 13.69
C GLY A 452 -46.22 44.25 14.27
N ALA A 453 -45.90 45.53 14.04
CA ALA A 453 -46.56 46.66 13.34
C ALA A 453 -45.48 47.69 12.82
N PRO A 454 -45.80 48.80 12.12
CA PRO A 454 -44.92 49.37 11.06
C PRO A 454 -44.18 50.72 11.31
N ALA A 455 -43.40 51.13 10.28
CA ALA A 455 -42.74 52.44 10.00
C ALA A 455 -41.34 52.68 10.64
N ARG A 456 -40.37 53.41 10.05
CA ARG A 456 -40.38 54.48 9.03
C ARG A 456 -38.98 54.62 8.32
N PRO A 457 -38.83 55.18 7.09
CA PRO A 457 -37.56 55.17 6.34
C PRO A 457 -36.75 56.50 6.31
N ALA A 458 -35.45 56.41 5.97
CA ALA A 458 -34.53 57.52 5.62
C ALA A 458 -33.33 57.00 4.77
N PRO A 459 -32.55 57.85 4.04
CA PRO A 459 -32.04 57.50 2.71
C PRO A 459 -30.52 57.28 2.56
N GLY A 460 -30.09 56.83 1.37
CA GLY A 460 -28.72 56.34 1.08
C GLY A 460 -27.74 57.31 0.39
N LEU A 461 -26.61 56.76 -0.07
CA LEU A 461 -25.49 57.47 -0.73
C LEU A 461 -24.95 56.68 -1.94
N MET A 462 -24.27 57.38 -2.85
CA MET A 462 -23.80 56.90 -4.15
C MET A 462 -22.32 56.44 -4.16
N PRO A 463 -21.87 55.66 -5.17
CA PRO A 463 -20.47 55.28 -5.36
C PRO A 463 -19.68 56.26 -6.25
N THR A 464 -18.35 56.26 -6.11
CA THR A 464 -17.37 57.00 -6.94
C THR A 464 -16.45 56.07 -7.75
N PRO A 465 -15.96 56.47 -8.94
CA PRO A 465 -15.13 55.64 -9.83
C PRO A 465 -13.62 55.93 -9.74
N VAL A 466 -12.80 55.03 -10.33
CA VAL A 466 -11.32 55.13 -10.45
C VAL A 466 -10.90 55.01 -11.93
N PRO A 467 -9.93 55.80 -12.44
CA PRO A 467 -9.48 55.78 -13.85
C PRO A 467 -8.15 55.01 -14.11
N LEU A 468 -7.76 54.89 -15.39
CA LEU A 468 -6.73 54.01 -15.96
C LEU A 468 -5.47 54.73 -16.53
N SER A 469 -4.28 54.11 -16.36
CA SER A 469 -3.11 54.06 -17.30
C SER A 469 -2.43 55.41 -17.72
N PRO A 470 -1.36 55.48 -18.58
CA PRO A 470 -0.55 54.45 -19.30
C PRO A 470 1.01 54.66 -19.44
N SER A 471 1.74 53.61 -19.91
CA SER A 471 2.98 53.58 -20.77
C SER A 471 4.29 54.34 -20.35
N ALA A 472 5.52 54.16 -20.91
CA ALA A 472 6.03 53.55 -22.16
C ALA A 472 7.59 53.31 -22.17
N VAL A 473 8.14 52.53 -23.15
CA VAL A 473 9.36 52.78 -23.99
C VAL A 473 10.78 52.91 -23.35
N VAL A 474 11.93 52.39 -23.87
CA VAL A 474 12.29 51.43 -24.98
C VAL A 474 13.82 51.09 -25.03
N SER A 475 14.21 49.99 -25.71
CA SER A 475 15.51 49.67 -26.39
C SER A 475 16.80 49.19 -25.67
N SER A 476 17.51 48.30 -26.41
CA SER A 476 18.87 47.69 -26.26
C SER A 476 20.04 48.68 -26.61
N PRO A 477 21.38 48.32 -26.72
CA PRO A 477 22.08 47.00 -26.71
C PRO A 477 23.50 46.88 -26.04
N ILE A 478 24.05 45.64 -25.98
CA ILE A 478 25.44 45.10 -26.24
C ILE A 478 26.64 46.13 -26.25
N PRO A 479 27.90 45.90 -25.68
CA PRO A 479 28.72 44.66 -25.63
C PRO A 479 29.66 44.35 -24.40
N GLN A 480 30.19 43.11 -24.39
CA GLN A 480 31.54 42.58 -23.99
C GLN A 480 32.59 43.42 -23.20
N SER A 481 33.22 42.85 -22.14
CA SER A 481 34.68 42.51 -22.09
C SER A 481 35.29 42.11 -20.72
N LEU A 482 36.19 41.11 -20.77
CA LEU A 482 37.48 40.92 -20.05
C LEU A 482 37.59 40.74 -18.51
N SER A 483 38.47 39.80 -18.13
CA SER A 483 38.97 39.47 -16.77
C SER A 483 39.82 40.58 -16.12
N PRO A 484 39.99 40.57 -14.77
CA PRO A 484 41.26 40.09 -14.14
C PRO A 484 41.06 39.41 -12.74
N ALA A 485 41.80 38.36 -12.36
CA ALA A 485 43.13 38.27 -11.70
C ALA A 485 43.13 38.25 -10.14
N ALA A 486 44.18 37.64 -9.56
CA ALA A 486 44.30 37.22 -8.14
C ALA A 486 44.85 38.29 -7.16
N PRO A 487 44.86 37.98 -5.84
CA PRO A 487 46.12 37.74 -5.09
C PRO A 487 46.03 36.48 -4.17
N ALA A 488 47.08 35.70 -3.86
CA ALA A 488 48.32 35.95 -3.07
C ALA A 488 48.05 36.35 -1.59
N GLY A 489 48.64 35.76 -0.55
CA GLY A 489 49.64 34.67 -0.39
C GLY A 489 50.04 34.49 1.10
N LEU A 490 51.22 33.89 1.39
CA LEU A 490 51.87 33.63 2.72
C LEU A 490 51.58 32.23 3.35
N PRO A 491 52.46 31.68 4.24
CA PRO A 491 53.70 31.00 3.81
C PRO A 491 53.99 29.63 4.50
N GLU A 492 55.19 29.10 4.24
CA GLU A 492 55.71 27.75 4.55
C GLU A 492 55.91 27.41 6.04
N GLU A 493 55.89 26.11 6.37
CA GLU A 493 57.07 25.42 6.93
C GLU A 493 57.02 23.89 6.69
N THR A 494 58.15 23.28 6.33
CA THR A 494 58.31 21.84 5.98
C THR A 494 59.04 21.05 7.08
N PRO A 495 58.94 19.71 7.07
CA PRO A 495 60.19 18.95 6.90
C PRO A 495 60.11 17.78 5.90
N VAL A 496 61.29 17.38 5.40
CA VAL A 496 61.51 16.40 4.33
C VAL A 496 62.05 15.08 4.90
N LEU A 497 61.58 13.94 4.36
CA LEU A 497 62.31 12.66 4.38
C LEU A 497 62.25 12.01 3.00
N GLY A 498 63.42 11.70 2.43
CA GLY A 498 63.57 11.17 1.07
C GLY A 498 63.77 9.66 1.02
N ILE A 499 63.30 9.04 -0.06
CA ILE A 499 63.49 7.61 -0.37
C ILE A 499 64.51 7.48 -1.52
N PRO A 500 65.60 6.70 -1.37
CA PRO A 500 66.51 6.40 -2.47
C PRO A 500 66.07 5.17 -3.28
N SER A 501 66.18 5.28 -4.61
CA SER A 501 66.04 4.17 -5.56
C SER A 501 67.34 3.37 -5.70
N PRO A 502 67.28 2.05 -5.95
CA PRO A 502 68.40 1.34 -6.55
C PRO A 502 68.04 0.57 -7.85
N ALA A 503 69.01 0.54 -8.76
CA ALA A 503 69.05 -0.29 -9.97
C ALA A 503 70.19 -1.35 -9.83
N PRO A 504 70.39 -2.29 -10.78
CA PRO A 504 70.64 -3.69 -10.43
C PRO A 504 72.11 -4.15 -10.51
N ALA A 505 72.44 -5.30 -9.88
CA ALA A 505 72.99 -6.52 -10.52
C ALA A 505 73.63 -7.54 -9.53
N LEU A 506 73.84 -8.76 -10.04
CA LEU A 506 74.72 -9.86 -9.59
C LEU A 506 74.25 -10.80 -8.45
N SER A 507 74.15 -12.09 -8.83
CA SER A 507 74.03 -13.25 -7.94
C SER A 507 75.30 -13.49 -7.11
N PRO A 508 75.18 -14.24 -5.99
CA PRO A 508 75.80 -15.57 -6.00
C PRO A 508 75.02 -16.68 -5.24
N ALA A 509 75.27 -17.92 -5.68
CA ALA A 509 75.30 -19.21 -4.95
C ALA A 509 74.18 -19.63 -3.96
N ALA A 510 73.71 -20.88 -4.14
CA ALA A 510 72.79 -21.60 -3.25
C ALA A 510 73.42 -22.00 -1.90
N PRO A 511 72.58 -22.39 -0.93
CA PRO A 511 72.64 -23.78 -0.46
C PRO A 511 71.27 -24.50 -0.46
N GLU A 512 71.28 -25.75 0.01
CA GLU A 512 70.30 -26.80 -0.24
C GLU A 512 69.06 -26.80 0.69
N SER A 513 67.92 -27.18 0.09
CA SER A 513 66.93 -28.16 0.57
C SER A 513 66.46 -28.20 2.04
N GLU A 514 65.20 -27.82 2.28
CA GLU A 514 64.30 -28.52 3.22
C GLU A 514 62.87 -28.56 2.64
N PRO A 515 62.05 -29.60 2.93
CA PRO A 515 60.80 -29.84 2.21
C PRO A 515 59.59 -29.07 2.79
N GLU A 516 58.77 -28.59 1.88
CA GLU A 516 57.51 -27.85 2.10
C GLU A 516 56.39 -28.77 2.62
N PRO A 517 55.67 -28.41 3.72
CA PRO A 517 54.48 -29.13 4.16
C PRO A 517 53.25 -28.74 3.34
N GLU A 518 52.47 -29.73 2.89
CA GLU A 518 51.27 -29.54 2.06
C GLU A 518 50.24 -28.59 2.71
N ALA A 519 49.91 -27.50 2.01
CA ALA A 519 48.76 -26.67 2.36
C ALA A 519 47.45 -27.36 1.94
N PRO A 520 46.40 -27.36 2.78
CA PRO A 520 45.11 -27.94 2.41
C PRO A 520 44.44 -27.12 1.30
N ALA A 521 43.89 -27.83 0.31
CA ALA A 521 43.30 -27.23 -0.87
C ALA A 521 42.15 -26.25 -0.56
N VAL A 522 42.32 -24.99 -0.99
CA VAL A 522 41.23 -24.01 -1.06
C VAL A 522 40.20 -24.53 -2.05
N ARG A 523 38.98 -24.85 -1.57
CA ARG A 523 37.85 -25.15 -2.44
C ARG A 523 37.32 -23.85 -3.04
N GLU A 524 37.37 -23.74 -4.36
CA GLU A 524 36.66 -22.70 -5.09
C GLU A 524 35.15 -22.77 -4.80
N PRO A 525 34.45 -21.63 -4.70
CA PRO A 525 32.99 -21.62 -4.58
C PRO A 525 32.37 -22.10 -5.89
N VAL A 526 31.62 -23.19 -5.85
CA VAL A 526 30.87 -23.72 -6.99
C VAL A 526 29.80 -22.70 -7.40
N LEU A 527 30.01 -22.08 -8.57
CA LEU A 527 28.97 -21.32 -9.26
C LEU A 527 27.81 -22.25 -9.62
N TYR A 528 26.62 -21.96 -9.09
CA TYR A 528 25.40 -22.66 -9.47
C TYR A 528 25.13 -22.50 -10.98
N PRO A 529 24.77 -23.58 -11.71
CA PRO A 529 24.28 -23.45 -13.07
C PRO A 529 22.90 -22.76 -13.06
N PRO A 530 22.59 -21.90 -14.05
CA PRO A 530 21.28 -21.27 -14.13
C PRO A 530 20.18 -22.29 -14.39
N LEU A 531 19.05 -22.13 -13.70
CA LEU A 531 17.83 -22.90 -13.91
C LEU A 531 17.34 -22.74 -15.38
N PRO A 532 16.91 -23.82 -16.04
CA PRO A 532 16.34 -23.72 -17.38
C PRO A 532 15.01 -22.96 -17.33
N ALA A 533 14.84 -22.00 -18.24
CA ALA A 533 13.61 -21.23 -18.37
C ALA A 533 12.42 -22.16 -18.72
N GLY A 534 11.49 -22.31 -17.77
CA GLY A 534 10.25 -23.04 -18.00
C GLY A 534 9.35 -22.30 -18.99
N GLY A 535 9.14 -22.90 -20.17
CA GLY A 535 8.10 -22.46 -21.09
C GLY A 535 6.69 -22.66 -20.51
N PRO A 536 5.67 -21.95 -21.01
CA PRO A 536 4.32 -22.02 -20.47
C PRO A 536 3.73 -23.43 -20.59
N PRO A 537 3.00 -23.93 -19.57
CA PRO A 537 2.45 -25.28 -19.59
C PRO A 537 1.36 -25.39 -20.66
N ARG A 538 1.50 -26.37 -21.56
CA ARG A 538 0.40 -26.82 -22.42
C ARG A 538 -0.61 -27.60 -21.57
N PRO A 539 -1.91 -27.35 -21.69
CA PRO A 539 -2.92 -28.12 -20.95
C PRO A 539 -2.94 -29.58 -21.42
N LEU A 540 -2.74 -30.51 -20.48
CA LEU A 540 -2.94 -31.94 -20.70
C LEU A 540 -4.45 -32.23 -20.76
N MET A 541 -4.98 -32.52 -21.95
CA MET A 541 -6.34 -33.06 -22.07
C MET A 541 -6.36 -34.51 -21.58
N THR A 542 -7.16 -34.77 -20.54
CA THR A 542 -7.48 -36.12 -20.09
C THR A 542 -8.51 -36.76 -21.02
N SER A 543 -8.15 -37.88 -21.65
CA SER A 543 -9.06 -38.63 -22.53
C SER A 543 -9.82 -39.70 -21.76
N SER A 544 -11.16 -39.67 -21.81
CA SER A 544 -12.04 -40.84 -21.65
C SER A 544 -13.40 -40.52 -22.26
N GLY A 545 -13.81 -41.30 -23.28
CA GLY A 545 -15.15 -41.21 -23.91
C GLY A 545 -16.17 -42.15 -23.26
N PRO A 546 -17.23 -42.62 -23.96
CA PRO A 546 -17.53 -42.42 -25.39
C PRO A 546 -19.03 -42.17 -25.76
N HIS A 547 -19.28 -42.15 -27.09
CA HIS A 547 -20.55 -42.39 -27.83
C HIS A 547 -21.49 -41.23 -28.28
N ALA A 548 -21.58 -41.13 -29.63
CA ALA A 548 -22.74 -40.81 -30.48
C ALA A 548 -23.32 -39.37 -30.44
N SER A 549 -23.64 -38.69 -31.55
CA SER A 549 -24.01 -39.20 -32.89
C SER A 549 -23.60 -38.28 -34.06
N ASP A 550 -23.40 -38.88 -35.24
CA ASP A 550 -23.36 -38.24 -36.58
C ASP A 550 -24.78 -37.74 -36.96
N PRO A 551 -24.95 -36.59 -37.65
CA PRO A 551 -25.15 -36.69 -39.10
C PRO A 551 -24.56 -35.53 -39.95
N ARG A 552 -23.57 -35.89 -40.78
CA ARG A 552 -23.46 -35.65 -42.23
C ARG A 552 -23.89 -34.30 -42.85
N TYR A 553 -22.92 -33.74 -43.58
CA TYR A 553 -23.06 -33.08 -44.88
C TYR A 553 -23.90 -31.78 -44.99
N ARG A 554 -23.18 -30.66 -45.13
CA ARG A 554 -23.07 -30.02 -46.46
C ARG A 554 -21.82 -29.17 -46.60
N SER A 555 -21.10 -29.38 -47.70
CA SER A 555 -20.00 -28.55 -48.15
C SER A 555 -20.51 -27.31 -48.88
N SER A 556 -19.87 -26.16 -48.70
CA SER A 556 -19.97 -25.01 -49.60
C SER A 556 -18.61 -24.33 -49.71
N THR A 557 -17.92 -24.61 -50.81
CA THR A 557 -16.66 -24.00 -51.22
C THR A 557 -16.90 -22.70 -52.00
N THR A 558 -16.26 -21.63 -51.54
CA THR A 558 -15.93 -20.38 -52.27
C THR A 558 -14.59 -19.95 -51.67
N ASP A 559 -13.43 -19.98 -52.33
CA ASP A 559 -13.06 -19.67 -53.71
C ASP A 559 -13.34 -18.21 -54.11
N GLY A 560 -12.31 -17.55 -54.64
CA GLY A 560 -12.20 -16.10 -54.84
C GLY A 560 -11.66 -15.34 -53.61
N GLY A 561 -10.49 -14.69 -53.65
CA GLY A 561 -9.50 -14.64 -54.73
C GLY A 561 -8.28 -13.79 -54.38
N ASP A 562 -7.18 -13.98 -55.12
CA ASP A 562 -5.95 -13.19 -54.99
C ASP A 562 -6.17 -11.69 -55.29
N GLY A 563 -5.52 -10.81 -54.52
CA GLY A 563 -5.70 -9.37 -54.71
C GLY A 563 -4.72 -8.45 -53.96
N ARG A 564 -3.61 -8.11 -54.63
CA ARG A 564 -2.78 -6.91 -54.42
C ARG A 564 -1.99 -6.74 -53.11
N THR A 565 -0.69 -6.99 -53.27
CA THR A 565 0.41 -6.15 -52.79
C THR A 565 0.10 -4.64 -52.75
N GLY A 566 0.43 -3.98 -51.64
CA GLY A 566 0.33 -2.52 -51.48
C GLY A 566 1.28 -1.98 -50.40
N ARG A 567 2.53 -1.70 -50.78
CA ARG A 567 3.56 -1.07 -49.93
C ARG A 567 3.59 0.44 -50.21
N PRO A 568 3.54 1.30 -49.18
CA PRO A 568 4.17 2.61 -49.17
C PRO A 568 5.38 2.53 -48.21
N GLU A 569 6.63 2.72 -48.65
CA GLU A 569 7.25 3.98 -49.09
C GLU A 569 7.43 5.00 -47.95
N THR A 570 8.62 4.93 -47.37
CA THR A 570 9.26 5.94 -46.53
C THR A 570 9.51 7.24 -47.31
N PRO A 571 9.26 8.40 -46.71
CA PRO A 571 10.04 9.60 -46.98
C PRO A 571 10.82 10.07 -45.74
N ALA A 572 12.00 10.63 -46.01
CA ALA A 572 12.86 11.36 -45.08
C ALA A 572 13.54 12.49 -45.89
N PRO A 573 14.24 13.48 -45.29
CA PRO A 573 14.28 13.95 -43.90
C PRO A 573 14.09 15.51 -43.80
N ALA A 574 14.57 16.12 -42.70
CA ALA A 574 14.68 17.56 -42.38
C ALA A 574 13.35 18.24 -41.94
N VAL A 575 13.30 18.98 -40.84
CA VAL A 575 14.13 20.16 -40.48
C VAL A 575 14.41 20.21 -38.96
N GLU A 576 15.64 20.54 -38.58
CA GLU A 576 15.99 21.00 -37.22
C GLU A 576 15.65 22.49 -37.05
N PRO A 577 15.10 22.90 -35.89
CA PRO A 577 15.32 24.23 -35.36
C PRO A 577 16.19 24.18 -34.08
N GLU A 578 17.12 25.12 -33.98
CA GLU A 578 18.10 25.24 -32.90
C GLU A 578 17.46 25.38 -31.51
N ALA A 579 18.02 24.67 -30.54
CA ALA A 579 17.82 24.99 -29.13
C ALA A 579 18.67 26.22 -28.74
N THR A 580 18.12 27.12 -27.92
CA THR A 580 18.90 28.12 -27.18
C THR A 580 18.28 28.28 -25.80
N PRO A 581 19.07 28.27 -24.70
CA PRO A 581 18.53 28.04 -23.36
C PRO A 581 18.00 29.33 -22.71
N ALA A 582 16.94 29.19 -21.92
CA ALA A 582 16.56 30.18 -20.92
C ALA A 582 17.26 29.83 -19.60
N ALA A 583 18.15 30.72 -19.14
CA ALA A 583 18.76 30.66 -17.82
C ALA A 583 18.09 31.68 -16.88
N GLU A 584 18.10 31.36 -15.59
CA GLU A 584 17.51 32.16 -14.51
C GLU A 584 18.19 33.54 -14.38
N PRO A 585 17.44 34.56 -13.92
CA PRO A 585 17.98 35.67 -13.17
C PRO A 585 17.68 35.51 -11.68
N GLU A 586 18.70 35.23 -10.88
CA GLU A 586 18.66 35.50 -9.44
C GLU A 586 18.39 36.99 -9.21
N ALA A 587 17.42 37.30 -8.34
CA ALA A 587 17.12 38.67 -7.93
C ALA A 587 17.55 38.88 -6.47
N THR A 588 18.76 39.40 -6.26
CA THR A 588 19.21 39.88 -4.95
C THR A 588 18.40 41.11 -4.54
N ALA A 589 17.54 40.96 -3.53
CA ALA A 589 16.83 42.07 -2.89
C ALA A 589 17.59 42.55 -1.65
N THR A 590 18.10 43.78 -1.68
CA THR A 590 18.64 44.45 -0.49
C THR A 590 17.48 45.00 0.35
N ALA A 591 17.23 44.42 1.52
CA ALA A 591 16.20 44.87 2.47
C ALA A 591 16.84 45.65 3.64
N GLU A 592 16.10 46.63 4.15
CA GLU A 592 16.59 47.64 5.10
C GLU A 592 16.72 47.12 6.56
N GLU A 593 17.70 47.65 7.30
CA GLU A 593 17.87 47.43 8.73
C GLU A 593 16.77 48.14 9.55
N THR A 594 15.86 47.37 10.17
CA THR A 594 15.07 47.85 11.32
C THR A 594 15.17 46.88 12.48
N GLY A 595 16.01 47.21 13.46
CA GLY A 595 16.20 46.41 14.67
C GLY A 595 15.03 46.49 15.66
N VAL A 596 14.54 45.33 16.09
CA VAL A 596 13.63 45.21 17.25
C VAL A 596 14.11 44.05 18.13
N THR A 597 14.47 44.38 19.37
CA THR A 597 14.99 43.43 20.36
C THR A 597 13.85 42.72 21.10
N PHE A 598 13.89 41.39 21.19
CA PHE A 598 13.02 40.60 22.07
C PHE A 598 13.84 39.74 23.06
N PRO A 599 13.30 39.44 24.27
CA PRO A 599 14.10 38.96 25.40
C PRO A 599 14.35 37.45 25.39
N ALA A 600 15.44 37.04 26.04
CA ALA A 600 15.81 35.64 26.23
C ALA A 600 14.79 34.87 27.08
N THR A 601 14.49 33.63 26.67
CA THR A 601 13.65 32.66 27.38
C THR A 601 14.55 31.72 28.21
N PRO A 602 14.16 31.33 29.45
CA PRO A 602 15.07 30.62 30.36
C PRO A 602 15.15 29.10 30.14
N ASP A 603 16.23 28.50 30.67
CA ASP A 603 16.47 27.05 30.71
C ASP A 603 15.27 26.26 31.27
N GLY A 604 14.79 25.29 30.50
CA GLY A 604 13.79 24.31 30.91
C GLY A 604 14.43 22.98 31.32
N THR A 605 14.52 22.71 32.62
CA THR A 605 14.92 21.39 33.13
C THR A 605 13.84 20.34 32.86
N LEU A 606 14.24 19.20 32.29
CA LEU A 606 13.35 18.06 32.05
C LEU A 606 12.85 17.45 33.38
N HIS A 607 11.53 17.34 33.53
CA HIS A 607 10.92 16.61 34.64
C HIS A 607 10.76 15.12 34.29
N GLU A 608 11.29 14.27 35.17
CA GLU A 608 11.21 12.82 35.10
C GLU A 608 9.76 12.33 35.32
N VAL A 609 9.14 11.77 34.27
CA VAL A 609 7.75 11.28 34.32
C VAL A 609 7.71 9.89 34.95
N THR A 610 7.28 9.82 36.21
CA THR A 610 7.12 8.55 36.94
C THR A 610 5.92 7.77 36.38
N ARG A 611 6.18 6.65 35.67
CA ARG A 611 5.11 5.77 35.16
C ARG A 611 4.33 5.15 36.32
N ARG A 612 2.99 5.29 36.32
CA ARG A 612 2.10 4.53 37.20
C ARG A 612 2.00 3.06 36.71
N PRO A 613 1.87 2.08 37.61
CA PRO A 613 1.54 0.71 37.22
C PRO A 613 0.15 0.66 36.58
N ALA A 614 -0.04 -0.25 35.63
CA ALA A 614 -1.31 -0.45 34.94
C ALA A 614 -2.42 -0.88 35.92
N PRO A 615 -3.65 -0.38 35.78
CA PRO A 615 -4.78 -0.83 36.59
C PRO A 615 -5.12 -2.29 36.26
N THR A 616 -5.64 -3.02 37.25
CA THR A 616 -6.15 -4.38 37.03
C THR A 616 -7.37 -4.37 36.08
N PRO A 617 -7.50 -5.38 35.21
CA PRO A 617 -8.63 -5.46 34.28
C PRO A 617 -9.95 -5.60 35.05
N ARG A 618 -10.84 -4.63 34.86
CA ARG A 618 -12.22 -4.64 35.37
C ARG A 618 -13.15 -4.07 34.30
N ARG A 619 -14.42 -4.46 34.32
CA ARG A 619 -15.47 -3.77 33.55
C ARG A 619 -15.67 -2.35 34.07
N SER A 620 -16.08 -1.45 33.19
CA SER A 620 -16.51 -0.11 33.62
C SER A 620 -17.88 -0.21 34.29
N THR A 621 -18.11 0.67 35.24
CA THR A 621 -19.41 0.80 35.91
C THR A 621 -20.39 1.62 35.06
N PRO A 622 -21.72 1.49 35.26
CA PRO A 622 -22.70 2.31 34.56
C PRO A 622 -22.50 3.83 34.75
N ALA A 623 -21.89 4.25 35.87
CA ALA A 623 -21.52 5.64 36.11
C ALA A 623 -20.36 6.10 35.20
N GLU A 624 -19.39 5.22 34.95
CA GLU A 624 -18.29 5.47 34.02
C GLU A 624 -18.79 5.48 32.57
N HIS A 625 -19.71 4.59 32.19
CA HIS A 625 -20.40 4.66 30.89
C HIS A 625 -21.19 5.96 30.70
N ALA A 626 -21.83 6.47 31.77
CA ALA A 626 -22.56 7.73 31.72
C ALA A 626 -21.62 8.94 31.58
N LEU A 627 -20.50 8.96 32.31
CA LEU A 627 -19.46 9.98 32.17
C LEU A 627 -18.84 9.96 30.77
N LEU A 628 -18.55 8.77 30.24
CA LEU A 628 -18.03 8.59 28.89
C LEU A 628 -18.99 9.09 27.81
N ARG A 629 -20.27 8.74 27.89
CA ARG A 629 -21.30 9.25 26.99
C ARG A 629 -21.44 10.77 27.07
N ALA A 630 -21.33 11.35 28.26
CA ALA A 630 -21.35 12.80 28.44
C ALA A 630 -20.08 13.47 27.89
N TYR A 631 -18.92 12.80 27.92
CA TYR A 631 -17.66 13.28 27.38
C TYR A 631 -17.63 13.25 25.84
N LEU A 632 -18.03 12.12 25.23
CA LEU A 632 -18.08 11.96 23.77
C LEU A 632 -19.27 12.69 23.11
N GLY A 633 -20.33 12.98 23.87
CA GLY A 633 -21.48 13.73 23.37
C GLY A 633 -22.13 13.07 22.14
N GLY A 634 -22.23 13.81 21.04
CA GLY A 634 -22.80 13.32 19.79
C GLY A 634 -21.95 12.26 19.06
N GLU A 635 -20.67 12.16 19.38
CA GLU A 635 -19.78 11.14 18.78
C GLU A 635 -20.05 9.74 19.35
N TRP A 636 -20.65 9.64 20.55
CA TRP A 636 -21.00 8.38 21.22
C TRP A 636 -21.75 7.41 20.29
N ASP A 637 -22.74 7.91 19.55
CA ASP A 637 -23.56 7.08 18.66
C ASP A 637 -22.76 6.56 17.45
N ARG A 638 -21.71 7.27 17.01
CA ARG A 638 -20.79 6.78 15.96
C ARG A 638 -19.97 5.59 16.46
N HIS A 639 -19.35 5.71 17.64
CA HIS A 639 -18.56 4.59 18.21
C HIS A 639 -19.44 3.37 18.54
N VAL A 640 -20.66 3.58 19.08
CA VAL A 640 -21.62 2.48 19.29
C VAL A 640 -22.04 1.83 17.97
N ALA A 641 -22.32 2.61 16.93
CA ALA A 641 -22.67 2.07 15.61
C ALA A 641 -21.51 1.28 14.98
N ALA A 642 -20.27 1.76 15.09
CA ALA A 642 -19.08 1.04 14.63
C ALA A 642 -18.90 -0.30 15.36
N VAL A 643 -19.02 -0.31 16.69
CA VAL A 643 -18.98 -1.54 17.52
C VAL A 643 -20.12 -2.49 17.15
N GLN A 644 -21.34 -2.01 16.92
CA GLN A 644 -22.46 -2.86 16.48
C GLN A 644 -22.24 -3.44 15.08
N ARG A 645 -21.63 -2.69 14.16
CA ARG A 645 -21.21 -3.22 12.84
C ARG A 645 -20.14 -4.31 13.01
N ALA A 646 -19.11 -4.07 13.81
CA ALA A 646 -18.06 -5.05 14.10
C ALA A 646 -18.65 -6.34 14.72
N LEU A 647 -19.47 -6.22 15.77
CA LEU A 647 -20.17 -7.36 16.38
C LEU A 647 -21.14 -8.07 15.42
N THR A 648 -21.55 -7.46 14.31
CA THR A 648 -22.38 -8.10 13.28
C THR A 648 -21.55 -8.91 12.29
N HIS A 649 -20.33 -8.45 11.96
CA HIS A 649 -19.39 -9.21 11.14
C HIS A 649 -18.72 -10.35 11.92
N PHE A 650 -18.53 -10.18 13.24
CA PHE A 650 -17.90 -11.17 14.11
C PHE A 650 -18.88 -11.75 15.15
N PRO A 651 -19.79 -12.66 14.76
CA PRO A 651 -20.81 -13.20 15.66
C PRO A 651 -20.21 -13.99 16.84
N GLY A 652 -18.98 -14.50 16.74
CA GLY A 652 -18.27 -15.15 17.85
C GLY A 652 -17.92 -14.21 19.02
N LEU A 653 -17.87 -12.89 18.79
CA LEU A 653 -17.68 -11.88 19.84
C LEU A 653 -18.99 -11.53 20.56
N ARG A 654 -20.14 -11.97 20.05
CA ARG A 654 -21.42 -11.84 20.74
C ARG A 654 -21.52 -12.89 21.84
N SER A 655 -21.16 -12.53 23.07
CA SER A 655 -21.62 -13.29 24.24
C SER A 655 -23.14 -13.47 24.16
N GLY A 656 -23.65 -14.66 24.51
CA GLY A 656 -25.03 -15.07 24.20
C GLY A 656 -26.15 -14.13 24.67
N ASN A 657 -25.86 -13.26 25.64
CA ASN A 657 -26.52 -11.96 25.77
C ASN A 657 -25.46 -10.87 25.59
N ALA A 658 -25.56 -10.07 24.52
CA ALA A 658 -24.73 -8.88 24.36
C ALA A 658 -25.33 -7.77 25.22
N GLU A 659 -24.98 -7.77 26.52
CA GLU A 659 -25.46 -6.74 27.43
C GLU A 659 -25.03 -5.35 26.95
N PRO A 660 -25.89 -4.31 27.07
CA PRO A 660 -25.57 -2.96 26.61
C PRO A 660 -24.31 -2.39 27.29
N GLU A 661 -23.96 -2.91 28.46
CA GLU A 661 -22.71 -2.61 29.19
C GLU A 661 -21.46 -3.06 28.42
N ILE A 662 -21.49 -4.24 27.76
CA ILE A 662 -20.38 -4.72 26.92
C ILE A 662 -20.26 -3.85 25.67
N THR A 663 -21.38 -3.43 25.09
CA THR A 663 -21.36 -2.50 23.95
C THR A 663 -20.80 -1.13 24.37
N ALA A 664 -21.06 -0.70 25.61
CA ALA A 664 -20.53 0.55 26.14
C ALA A 664 -19.02 0.48 26.49
N ASP A 665 -18.55 -0.65 27.04
CA ASP A 665 -17.11 -0.90 27.25
C ASP A 665 -16.36 -0.97 25.90
N LEU A 666 -16.90 -1.69 24.90
CA LEU A 666 -16.31 -1.73 23.56
C LEU A 666 -16.36 -0.38 22.84
N ALA A 667 -17.41 0.43 23.05
CA ALA A 667 -17.48 1.79 22.53
C ALA A 667 -16.46 2.73 23.21
N ALA A 668 -16.06 2.44 24.46
CA ALA A 668 -14.94 3.11 25.12
C ALA A 668 -13.60 2.77 24.46
N VAL A 669 -13.34 1.49 24.22
CA VAL A 669 -12.13 0.98 23.55
C VAL A 669 -12.06 1.40 22.07
N HIS A 670 -13.20 1.68 21.44
CA HIS A 670 -13.26 2.25 20.09
C HIS A 670 -13.14 3.80 20.08
N ALA A 671 -13.06 4.44 21.25
CA ALA A 671 -12.97 5.91 21.36
C ALA A 671 -11.65 6.40 21.99
N PHE A 672 -10.84 5.50 22.57
CA PHE A 672 -9.55 5.76 23.20
C PHE A 672 -8.58 4.60 22.95
#